data_AF-A0A7Y2BPY1-F1
#
_entry.id   AF-A0A7Y2BPY1-F1
#
_cell.length_a   1.000
_cell.length_b   1.000
_cell.length_c   1.000
_cell.angle_alpha   90.00
_cell.angle_beta   90.00
_cell.angle_gamma   90.00
#
_symmetry.space_group_name_H-M   'P 1'
#
loop_
_entity.id
_entity.type
_entity.pdbx_description
1 polymer ?
#
loop_
_entity_poly.entity_id
_entity_poly.type
_entity_poly.pdbx_seq_one_letter_code
_entity_poly.pdbx_strand_id
1 'polypeptide(L)'
;MPAPRGLYDPRAEHDACGIGLIANINNIKSHKVVADGLAILRNLEHRGAVGADPEAGDGCGIMLQIPHDFFKAEAKGLGFDLPDPGAYGVGFLFMPRHPQMRHEIERIWWETAREEGLTILGWRNVPVDDAHLGKSVKRTEPFSRQIFIGRGPTIQDEAHFERKLFVTRKVVSNRIREVFGKPATGYFPVSVSTRTIVYKGLVLAGALGRYFTDLGDERVSSALALVHQRFSTNTFPSWPLAHPYRFVCHNGEINTLRGNYNWMAARQATMSSDIIGKDLEKLWPISYEGQSDSACFDNALELLTQGGYSLSHAMMMLIPEAWAGNPLMDEERRAFYEYHAALMEPWDGPAAMAFTDGRQIGATLDRNGLRPARYLVTDDGFVLLASEMGVLDIPEDRIIEKWRLEPGKMLLIDLEQKRIIADEELKHDLASQHPYKEWLNKTQLVLKDLPPTRRKRPNSPVPLLDRQQAFGYSQEDIKMLMAPMAQTGQEALGSMGTDTPLSVLSDRSKLLDTYFKQNFAQVTNPPIDPIREDIVMSLVSFIGPRPNLLDLKGTSDQMRLEITQPIFTNEALERIRNIGIVEDNPFRTVTLDTTYDVANGPDFMEAQIEAICAAAERAVTDGYNIIILSDRAVSAERVAIPALLATSATHHHLIRKGLRTSVGLVIETGEPREVHQFCTLAGYGAEAINPYLAFETLEDLLPQLGSGLSLEKAFKRYIKAVNKGLLKVMSKMGISTYQSYCGAQIFDAVGLKSEFVERYFTGTATMIEGIGLHEVAREAFRRHQDAFGDNPIYASALDVGGEYGYRVRGESHVWEPEVIADLQHAVRGNSKEKYRAFARHVNDQSAQLMTLRGLFRIRKADELGHDPVSLDEVEPASEIVKRFSTGAMSFGSISREAHSTLAIAMNRIGGKSNTGEGGEEPDRFTPLPNGDSMRSAIKQVASGRFGATTEYLVNADQIQIKMAQGAKPGEGGQLPGHKVDATIARVRYSTPGVGLISPPPHHDIYSIEDLAQLIFDLKNVNPDAGVSVKLVSEVGVGTVAAGVTKARADHITISGFEGGTGASPLTSIKHAGIPWEIGIAETQQTLVVNQLRGRVAVQVDGGLRTGRDVVV
;
A
#
# COMPACT_ATOMS: atom_id res chain seq x y z
N MET A 1 -14.21 12.97 -11.83
CA MET A 1 -13.00 13.27 -11.04
C MET A 1 -12.28 14.43 -11.71
N PRO A 2 -11.84 15.47 -10.97
CA PRO A 2 -11.01 16.52 -11.55
C PRO A 2 -9.66 15.96 -11.99
N ALA A 3 -9.04 16.59 -13.01
CA ALA A 3 -7.66 16.28 -13.38
C ALA A 3 -6.69 16.68 -12.23
N PRO A 4 -5.48 16.08 -12.18
CA PRO A 4 -4.48 16.47 -11.20
C PRO A 4 -4.28 18.00 -11.16
N ARG A 5 -4.27 18.58 -9.95
CA ARG A 5 -4.12 20.02 -9.76
C ARG A 5 -3.26 20.29 -8.54
N GLY A 6 -2.07 20.88 -8.76
CA GLY A 6 -1.10 21.06 -7.69
C GLY A 6 -0.63 19.70 -7.17
N LEU A 7 -0.67 19.50 -5.85
CA LEU A 7 -0.32 18.24 -5.17
C LEU A 7 -1.50 17.25 -5.07
N TYR A 8 -2.72 17.66 -5.42
CA TYR A 8 -3.86 16.74 -5.44
C TYR A 8 -3.81 15.86 -6.69
N ASP A 9 -3.80 14.53 -6.46
CA ASP A 9 -3.86 13.50 -7.49
C ASP A 9 -5.03 12.52 -7.21
N PRO A 10 -6.00 12.37 -8.12
CA PRO A 10 -7.11 11.44 -7.96
C PRO A 10 -6.69 9.96 -7.88
N ARG A 11 -5.45 9.60 -8.24
CA ARG A 11 -4.92 8.23 -8.12
C ARG A 11 -4.66 7.81 -6.67
N ALA A 12 -4.58 8.77 -5.74
CA ALA A 12 -4.37 8.53 -4.32
C ALA A 12 -5.68 8.38 -3.52
N GLU A 13 -6.81 8.15 -4.19
CA GLU A 13 -8.11 7.95 -3.55
C GLU A 13 -8.33 6.48 -3.17
N HIS A 14 -8.92 6.27 -1.99
CA HIS A 14 -9.11 4.99 -1.34
C HIS A 14 -10.55 4.87 -0.84
N ASP A 15 -11.04 3.63 -0.74
CA ASP A 15 -12.42 3.34 -0.36
C ASP A 15 -12.48 2.20 0.64
N ALA A 16 -13.42 2.24 1.58
CA ALA A 16 -13.75 1.14 2.49
C ALA A 16 -15.25 1.17 2.81
N CYS A 17 -15.83 0.05 3.26
CA CYS A 17 -17.26 -0.20 2.96
C CYS A 17 -18.00 -1.11 3.95
N GLY A 18 -19.32 -1.23 3.77
CA GLY A 18 -20.16 -2.28 4.34
C GLY A 18 -20.69 -3.23 3.25
N ILE A 19 -20.61 -4.54 3.50
CA ILE A 19 -21.18 -5.57 2.63
C ILE A 19 -22.34 -6.28 3.30
N GLY A 20 -23.30 -6.70 2.48
CA GLY A 20 -24.43 -7.51 2.90
C GLY A 20 -24.85 -8.48 1.79
N LEU A 21 -25.26 -9.68 2.16
CA LEU A 21 -25.70 -10.74 1.28
C LEU A 21 -26.89 -11.42 1.94
N ILE A 22 -27.96 -11.61 1.19
CA ILE A 22 -29.05 -12.52 1.57
C ILE A 22 -29.35 -13.47 0.41
N ALA A 23 -29.47 -14.76 0.70
CA ALA A 23 -29.80 -15.77 -0.29
C ALA A 23 -30.72 -16.85 0.29
N ASN A 24 -31.56 -17.45 -0.57
CA ASN A 24 -32.30 -18.66 -0.24
C ASN A 24 -31.56 -19.87 -0.82
N ILE A 25 -31.05 -20.76 0.03
CA ILE A 25 -30.23 -21.93 -0.35
C ILE A 25 -30.97 -22.82 -1.37
N ASN A 26 -32.30 -22.90 -1.30
CA ASN A 26 -33.10 -23.73 -2.18
C ASN A 26 -33.31 -23.12 -3.58
N ASN A 27 -32.67 -21.99 -3.88
CA ASN A 27 -32.78 -21.23 -5.12
C ASN A 27 -34.22 -20.73 -5.40
N ILE A 28 -34.99 -20.47 -4.33
CA ILE A 28 -36.36 -19.97 -4.43
C ILE A 28 -36.30 -18.46 -4.67
N LYS A 29 -36.67 -18.04 -5.87
CA LYS A 29 -36.70 -16.63 -6.25
C LYS A 29 -37.92 -15.94 -5.64
N SER A 30 -37.70 -14.79 -5.01
CA SER A 30 -38.79 -13.97 -4.47
C SER A 30 -38.41 -12.49 -4.46
N HIS A 31 -39.42 -11.62 -4.45
CA HIS A 31 -39.20 -10.18 -4.25
C HIS A 31 -38.74 -9.88 -2.80
N LYS A 32 -39.08 -10.74 -1.84
CA LYS A 32 -38.64 -10.61 -0.45
C LYS A 32 -37.11 -10.51 -0.34
N VAL A 33 -36.36 -11.32 -1.09
CA VAL A 33 -34.88 -11.28 -1.12
C VAL A 33 -34.39 -9.90 -1.57
N VAL A 34 -35.05 -9.28 -2.55
CA VAL A 34 -34.71 -7.94 -3.05
C VAL A 34 -35.00 -6.87 -1.99
N ALA A 35 -36.19 -6.92 -1.38
CA ALA A 35 -36.60 -6.02 -0.32
C ALA A 35 -35.70 -6.10 0.93
N ASP A 36 -35.35 -7.33 1.35
CA ASP A 36 -34.43 -7.58 2.46
C ASP A 36 -33.01 -7.08 2.12
N GLY A 37 -32.54 -7.26 0.88
CA GLY A 37 -31.28 -6.69 0.41
C GLY A 37 -31.24 -5.16 0.57
N LEU A 38 -32.31 -4.47 0.14
CA LEU A 38 -32.43 -3.01 0.32
C LEU A 38 -32.51 -2.60 1.80
N ALA A 39 -33.16 -3.40 2.65
CA ALA A 39 -33.23 -3.15 4.08
C ALA A 39 -31.85 -3.31 4.77
N ILE A 40 -31.07 -4.32 4.39
CA ILE A 40 -29.67 -4.49 4.84
C ILE A 40 -28.87 -3.25 4.48
N LEU A 41 -28.98 -2.79 3.22
CA LEU A 41 -28.26 -1.61 2.75
C LEU A 41 -28.59 -0.36 3.59
N ARG A 42 -29.88 -0.13 3.88
CA ARG A 42 -30.32 0.96 4.75
C ARG A 42 -29.71 0.88 6.15
N ASN A 43 -29.63 -0.33 6.72
CA ASN A 43 -29.13 -0.53 8.08
C ASN A 43 -27.59 -0.52 8.18
N LEU A 44 -26.87 -0.38 7.06
CA LEU A 44 -25.43 -0.17 7.00
C LEU A 44 -25.03 1.30 6.79
N GLU A 45 -26.00 2.23 6.79
CA GLU A 45 -25.79 3.66 6.51
C GLU A 45 -24.84 4.33 7.51
N HIS A 46 -24.81 3.89 8.78
CA HIS A 46 -23.88 4.42 9.80
C HIS A 46 -22.41 4.13 9.51
N ARG A 47 -22.11 3.15 8.66
CA ARG A 47 -20.76 2.84 8.19
C ARG A 47 -20.36 3.62 6.94
N GLY A 48 -21.29 4.37 6.36
CA GLY A 48 -21.01 5.28 5.25
C GLY A 48 -20.64 6.68 5.72
N ALA A 49 -20.15 7.50 4.81
CA ALA A 49 -20.01 8.93 5.02
C ALA A 49 -20.76 9.73 3.96
N VAL A 50 -21.04 10.98 4.34
CA VAL A 50 -21.53 12.02 3.44
C VAL A 50 -20.46 13.09 3.31
N GLY A 51 -20.34 13.66 2.10
CA GLY A 51 -19.33 14.66 1.79
C GLY A 51 -19.69 16.07 2.27
N ALA A 52 -19.41 17.06 1.42
CA ALA A 52 -19.84 18.43 1.63
C ALA A 52 -21.37 18.58 1.55
N ASP A 53 -22.00 17.82 0.65
CA ASP A 53 -23.44 17.72 0.45
C ASP A 53 -24.01 16.53 1.26
N PRO A 54 -24.89 16.75 2.26
CA PRO A 54 -25.42 15.68 3.11
C PRO A 54 -26.34 14.70 2.37
N GLU A 55 -26.86 15.06 1.20
CA GLU A 55 -27.71 14.19 0.37
C GLU A 55 -26.90 13.40 -0.67
N ALA A 56 -25.57 13.59 -0.72
CA ALA A 56 -24.66 12.90 -1.62
C ALA A 56 -23.94 11.76 -0.89
N GLY A 57 -24.38 10.52 -1.14
CA GLY A 57 -23.66 9.32 -0.70
C GLY A 57 -22.48 8.98 -1.63
N ASP A 58 -21.44 8.35 -1.07
CA ASP A 58 -20.23 7.95 -1.82
C ASP A 58 -20.47 6.78 -2.80
N GLY A 59 -21.62 6.12 -2.72
CA GLY A 59 -22.07 5.10 -3.65
C GLY A 59 -22.65 3.86 -2.98
N CYS A 60 -23.71 3.30 -3.57
CA CYS A 60 -24.28 2.03 -3.14
C CYS A 60 -24.88 1.25 -4.30
N GLY A 61 -25.18 -0.02 -4.07
CA GLY A 61 -25.82 -0.85 -5.09
C GLY A 61 -26.26 -2.22 -4.60
N ILE A 62 -26.94 -2.93 -5.50
CA ILE A 62 -27.46 -4.27 -5.33
C ILE A 62 -27.20 -5.11 -6.61
N MET A 63 -26.71 -6.33 -6.42
CA MET A 63 -26.59 -7.35 -7.45
C MET A 63 -27.65 -8.41 -7.23
N LEU A 64 -28.33 -8.80 -8.31
CA LEU A 64 -29.40 -9.79 -8.32
C LEU A 64 -29.13 -10.81 -9.44
N GLN A 65 -29.76 -11.98 -9.35
CA GLN A 65 -30.02 -12.78 -10.55
C GLN A 65 -30.97 -12.02 -11.49
N ILE A 66 -30.83 -12.24 -12.80
CA ILE A 66 -31.68 -11.60 -13.82
C ILE A 66 -33.17 -11.96 -13.57
N PRO A 67 -34.04 -10.96 -13.33
CA PRO A 67 -35.47 -11.18 -13.13
C PRO A 67 -36.18 -11.39 -14.48
N HIS A 68 -36.16 -12.64 -14.97
CA HIS A 68 -36.69 -12.98 -16.29
C HIS A 68 -38.13 -12.55 -16.53
N ASP A 69 -39.04 -12.80 -15.57
CA ASP A 69 -40.47 -12.51 -15.75
C ASP A 69 -40.74 -11.00 -15.88
N PHE A 70 -40.00 -10.20 -15.12
CA PHE A 70 -40.01 -8.74 -15.26
C PHE A 70 -39.52 -8.32 -16.65
N PHE A 71 -38.33 -8.76 -17.05
CA PHE A 71 -37.76 -8.34 -18.34
C PHE A 71 -38.54 -8.84 -19.55
N LYS A 72 -39.12 -10.04 -19.48
CA LYS A 72 -39.98 -10.58 -20.54
C LYS A 72 -41.21 -9.70 -20.76
N ALA A 73 -41.82 -9.23 -19.68
CA ALA A 73 -42.96 -8.31 -19.76
C ALA A 73 -42.55 -6.94 -20.32
N GLU A 74 -41.43 -6.38 -19.85
CA GLU A 74 -40.90 -5.08 -20.31
C GLU A 74 -40.50 -5.12 -21.79
N ALA A 75 -39.78 -6.16 -22.22
CA ALA A 75 -39.35 -6.34 -23.61
C ALA A 75 -40.54 -6.41 -24.58
N LYS A 76 -41.59 -7.14 -24.21
CA LYS A 76 -42.83 -7.21 -24.98
C LYS A 76 -43.47 -5.83 -25.16
N GLY A 77 -43.43 -4.98 -24.13
CA GLY A 77 -43.88 -3.59 -24.20
C GLY A 77 -43.02 -2.70 -25.13
N LEU A 78 -41.75 -3.06 -25.31
CA LEU A 78 -40.79 -2.38 -26.19
C LEU A 78 -40.75 -2.93 -27.63
N GLY A 79 -41.52 -3.97 -27.92
CA GLY A 79 -41.69 -4.51 -29.27
C GLY A 79 -40.69 -5.59 -29.68
N PHE A 80 -40.05 -6.27 -28.72
CA PHE A 80 -39.21 -7.45 -28.99
C PHE A 80 -39.44 -8.56 -27.96
N ASP A 81 -39.18 -9.81 -28.36
CA ASP A 81 -39.35 -10.97 -27.49
C ASP A 81 -38.02 -11.41 -26.86
N LEU A 82 -38.09 -11.91 -25.63
CA LEU A 82 -36.94 -12.50 -24.95
C LEU A 82 -37.01 -14.03 -24.97
N PRO A 83 -35.89 -14.71 -25.32
CA PRO A 83 -35.71 -16.13 -25.12
C PRO A 83 -35.81 -16.57 -23.65
N ASP A 84 -35.82 -17.88 -23.42
CA ASP A 84 -35.78 -18.46 -22.07
C ASP A 84 -34.51 -18.05 -21.30
N PRO A 85 -34.53 -18.11 -19.95
CA PRO A 85 -33.37 -17.81 -19.12
C PRO A 85 -32.10 -18.53 -19.59
N GLY A 86 -30.96 -17.82 -19.57
CA GLY A 86 -29.67 -18.32 -20.07
C GLY A 86 -29.50 -18.20 -21.58
N ALA A 87 -30.56 -18.15 -22.38
CA ALA A 87 -30.48 -17.99 -23.84
C ALA A 87 -30.35 -16.51 -24.30
N TYR A 88 -30.43 -15.57 -23.36
CA TYR A 88 -30.15 -14.15 -23.57
C TYR A 88 -29.31 -13.59 -22.41
N GLY A 89 -28.54 -12.55 -22.69
CA GLY A 89 -27.81 -11.74 -21.72
C GLY A 89 -28.39 -10.33 -21.62
N VAL A 90 -28.20 -9.70 -20.46
CA VAL A 90 -28.58 -8.30 -20.21
C VAL A 90 -27.32 -7.52 -19.86
N GLY A 91 -27.07 -6.43 -20.59
CA GLY A 91 -26.06 -5.44 -20.24
C GLY A 91 -26.68 -4.22 -19.59
N PHE A 92 -26.31 -3.91 -18.35
CA PHE A 92 -26.62 -2.62 -17.71
C PHE A 92 -25.46 -1.66 -18.00
N LEU A 93 -25.76 -0.54 -18.68
CA LEU A 93 -24.78 0.42 -19.14
C LEU A 93 -25.08 1.81 -18.58
N PHE A 94 -24.06 2.45 -18.02
CA PHE A 94 -24.03 3.90 -17.92
C PHE A 94 -23.62 4.48 -19.27
N MET A 95 -24.35 5.49 -19.72
CA MET A 95 -24.12 6.19 -20.97
C MET A 95 -24.05 7.70 -20.77
N PRO A 96 -23.38 8.43 -21.67
CA PRO A 96 -23.37 9.89 -21.64
C PRO A 96 -24.80 10.46 -21.81
N ARG A 97 -25.05 11.62 -21.20
CA ARG A 97 -26.32 12.36 -21.38
C ARG A 97 -26.46 12.97 -22.78
N HIS A 98 -25.38 13.07 -23.54
CA HIS A 98 -25.42 13.61 -24.91
C HIS A 98 -26.00 12.59 -25.91
N PRO A 99 -27.14 12.87 -26.58
CA PRO A 99 -27.81 11.91 -27.46
C PRO A 99 -26.94 11.36 -28.60
N GLN A 100 -26.14 12.21 -29.25
CA GLN A 100 -25.29 11.78 -30.37
C GLN A 100 -24.21 10.79 -29.92
N MET A 101 -23.64 10.98 -28.72
CA MET A 101 -22.66 10.04 -28.17
C MET A 101 -23.31 8.69 -27.85
N ARG A 102 -24.56 8.70 -27.37
CA ARG A 102 -25.30 7.45 -27.12
C ARG A 102 -25.56 6.67 -28.40
N HIS A 103 -26.04 7.34 -29.45
CA HIS A 103 -26.27 6.68 -30.74
C HIS A 103 -24.99 6.05 -31.30
N GLU A 104 -23.86 6.73 -31.14
CA GLU A 104 -22.57 6.20 -31.57
C GLU A 104 -22.12 5.01 -30.72
N ILE A 105 -22.32 5.05 -29.40
CA ILE A 105 -22.08 3.91 -28.50
C ILE A 105 -22.98 2.71 -28.87
N GLU A 106 -24.26 2.95 -29.17
CA GLU A 106 -25.19 1.91 -29.63
C GLU A 106 -24.74 1.30 -30.97
N ARG A 107 -24.23 2.13 -31.90
CA ARG A 107 -23.66 1.67 -33.18
C ARG A 107 -22.47 0.74 -32.94
N ILE A 108 -21.54 1.14 -32.07
CA ILE A 108 -20.37 0.32 -31.71
C ILE A 108 -20.82 -1.02 -31.11
N TRP A 109 -21.81 -1.02 -30.22
CA TRP A 109 -22.39 -2.25 -29.67
C TRP A 109 -22.97 -3.16 -30.76
N TRP A 110 -23.74 -2.61 -31.69
CA TRP A 110 -24.33 -3.37 -32.81
C TRP A 110 -23.26 -3.99 -33.71
N GLU A 111 -22.23 -3.22 -34.07
CA GLU A 111 -21.14 -3.67 -34.93
C GLU A 111 -20.32 -4.77 -34.25
N THR A 112 -19.88 -4.53 -33.02
CA THR A 112 -19.09 -5.51 -32.27
C THR A 112 -19.89 -6.76 -31.95
N ALA A 113 -21.18 -6.65 -31.57
CA ALA A 113 -22.02 -7.82 -31.34
C ALA A 113 -22.10 -8.69 -32.62
N ARG A 114 -22.31 -8.08 -33.79
CA ARG A 114 -22.32 -8.81 -35.07
C ARG A 114 -20.99 -9.50 -35.37
N GLU A 115 -19.87 -8.80 -35.16
CA GLU A 115 -18.52 -9.35 -35.38
C GLU A 115 -18.20 -10.51 -34.43
N GLU A 116 -18.68 -10.44 -33.19
CA GLU A 116 -18.52 -11.50 -32.19
C GLU A 116 -19.58 -12.61 -32.30
N GLY A 117 -20.45 -12.54 -33.33
CA GLY A 117 -21.46 -13.55 -33.62
C GLY A 117 -22.68 -13.50 -32.69
N LEU A 118 -22.94 -12.38 -32.02
CA LEU A 118 -24.07 -12.14 -31.14
C LEU A 118 -25.18 -11.37 -31.85
N THR A 119 -26.42 -11.48 -31.33
CA THR A 119 -27.57 -10.73 -31.85
C THR A 119 -28.04 -9.73 -30.81
N ILE A 120 -28.14 -8.44 -31.14
CA ILE A 120 -28.83 -7.49 -30.27
C ILE A 120 -30.34 -7.65 -30.46
N LEU A 121 -31.05 -8.00 -29.38
CA LEU A 121 -32.50 -8.20 -29.38
C LEU A 121 -33.24 -6.88 -29.22
N GLY A 122 -32.71 -5.98 -28.38
CA GLY A 122 -33.35 -4.70 -28.10
C GLY A 122 -32.65 -3.88 -27.03
N TRP A 123 -33.17 -2.67 -26.83
CA TRP A 123 -32.68 -1.69 -25.86
C TRP A 123 -33.82 -1.22 -24.96
N ARG A 124 -33.54 -1.02 -23.68
CA ARG A 124 -34.48 -0.47 -22.68
C ARG A 124 -33.86 0.72 -21.97
N ASN A 125 -34.61 1.81 -21.86
CA ASN A 125 -34.25 2.91 -20.97
C ASN A 125 -34.68 2.53 -19.55
N VAL A 126 -33.76 2.62 -18.59
CA VAL A 126 -34.08 2.27 -17.19
C VAL A 126 -34.80 3.46 -16.56
N PRO A 127 -36.01 3.26 -15.98
CA PRO A 127 -36.72 4.32 -15.29
C PRO A 127 -35.97 4.68 -13.99
N VAL A 128 -35.71 5.98 -13.81
CA VAL A 128 -35.04 6.54 -12.62
C VAL A 128 -35.79 7.74 -12.07
N ASP A 129 -35.75 7.94 -10.74
CA ASP A 129 -36.26 9.13 -10.05
C ASP A 129 -35.11 9.95 -9.44
N ASP A 130 -34.76 11.05 -10.11
CA ASP A 130 -33.65 11.92 -9.70
C ASP A 130 -33.99 12.90 -8.56
N ALA A 131 -35.23 12.88 -8.04
CA ALA A 131 -35.68 13.80 -7.00
C ALA A 131 -34.82 13.72 -5.72
N HIS A 132 -34.28 12.55 -5.44
CA HIS A 132 -33.51 12.23 -4.23
C HIS A 132 -31.98 12.30 -4.40
N LEU A 133 -31.48 12.73 -5.56
CA LEU A 133 -30.04 12.91 -5.76
C LEU A 133 -29.54 14.20 -5.09
N GLY A 134 -28.41 14.11 -4.39
CA GLY A 134 -27.69 15.30 -3.92
C GLY A 134 -27.34 16.25 -5.06
N LYS A 135 -27.28 17.56 -4.77
CA LYS A 135 -27.03 18.61 -5.76
C LYS A 135 -25.69 18.43 -6.47
N SER A 136 -24.68 17.94 -5.75
CA SER A 136 -23.36 17.65 -6.31
C SER A 136 -23.36 16.49 -7.31
N VAL A 137 -24.26 15.51 -7.12
CA VAL A 137 -24.36 14.27 -7.91
C VAL A 137 -25.19 14.44 -9.17
N LYS A 138 -26.26 15.25 -9.15
CA LYS A 138 -27.18 15.44 -10.30
C LYS A 138 -26.47 15.76 -11.61
N ARG A 139 -25.36 16.51 -11.55
CA ARG A 139 -24.59 16.90 -12.73
C ARG A 139 -23.79 15.74 -13.35
N THR A 140 -23.45 14.72 -12.57
CA THR A 140 -22.65 13.57 -13.00
C THR A 140 -23.51 12.32 -13.26
N GLU A 141 -24.81 12.41 -13.04
CA GLU A 141 -25.79 11.36 -13.32
C GLU A 141 -25.67 10.84 -14.77
N PRO A 142 -25.40 9.54 -14.95
CA PRO A 142 -25.36 8.92 -16.27
C PRO A 142 -26.77 8.63 -16.79
N PHE A 143 -26.89 8.51 -18.11
CA PHE A 143 -28.09 7.93 -18.71
C PHE A 143 -28.05 6.40 -18.54
N SER A 144 -28.96 5.84 -17.75
CA SER A 144 -29.01 4.40 -17.48
C SER A 144 -29.76 3.64 -18.58
N ARG A 145 -29.09 2.68 -19.21
CA ARG A 145 -29.64 1.93 -20.33
C ARG A 145 -29.32 0.45 -20.24
N GLN A 146 -30.27 -0.39 -20.64
CA GLN A 146 -30.12 -1.84 -20.71
C GLN A 146 -30.11 -2.31 -22.18
N ILE A 147 -29.21 -3.23 -22.50
CA ILE A 147 -29.12 -3.92 -23.80
C ILE A 147 -29.45 -5.39 -23.61
N PHE A 148 -30.27 -5.96 -24.49
CA PHE A 148 -30.61 -7.38 -24.51
C PHE A 148 -29.88 -8.06 -25.67
N ILE A 149 -29.14 -9.12 -25.38
CA ILE A 149 -28.25 -9.79 -26.31
C ILE A 149 -28.66 -11.26 -26.39
N GLY A 150 -28.94 -11.76 -27.58
CA GLY A 150 -29.25 -13.16 -27.86
C GLY A 150 -28.03 -13.95 -28.31
N ARG A 151 -28.05 -15.26 -28.07
CA ARG A 151 -27.01 -16.19 -28.54
C ARG A 151 -26.89 -16.20 -30.06
N GLY A 152 -25.65 -16.34 -30.53
CA GLY A 152 -25.35 -16.69 -31.92
C GLY A 152 -25.56 -18.17 -32.20
N PRO A 153 -25.68 -18.57 -33.48
CA PRO A 153 -25.83 -19.97 -33.87
C PRO A 153 -24.59 -20.83 -33.56
N THR A 154 -23.43 -20.22 -33.36
CA THR A 154 -22.16 -20.90 -33.05
C THR A 154 -21.91 -21.08 -31.54
N ILE A 155 -22.78 -20.52 -30.69
CA ILE A 155 -22.65 -20.58 -29.24
C ILE A 155 -23.29 -21.87 -28.72
N GLN A 156 -22.46 -22.74 -28.16
CA GLN A 156 -22.82 -24.10 -27.79
C GLN A 156 -23.61 -24.18 -26.48
N ASP A 157 -23.19 -23.41 -25.48
CA ASP A 157 -23.74 -23.45 -24.13
C ASP A 157 -23.70 -22.07 -23.45
N GLU A 158 -24.23 -22.00 -22.24
CA GLU A 158 -24.28 -20.76 -21.47
C GLU A 158 -22.90 -20.25 -21.05
N ALA A 159 -21.94 -21.13 -20.75
CA ALA A 159 -20.59 -20.71 -20.35
C ALA A 159 -19.82 -20.11 -21.54
N HIS A 160 -19.97 -20.70 -22.74
CA HIS A 160 -19.48 -20.11 -23.98
C HIS A 160 -20.17 -18.76 -24.23
N PHE A 161 -21.46 -18.63 -23.91
CA PHE A 161 -22.15 -17.35 -24.06
C PHE A 161 -21.60 -16.27 -23.11
N GLU A 162 -21.43 -16.57 -21.81
CA GLU A 162 -20.79 -15.65 -20.84
C GLU A 162 -19.42 -15.19 -21.34
N ARG A 163 -18.58 -16.11 -21.85
CA ARG A 163 -17.26 -15.77 -22.43
C ARG A 163 -17.38 -14.79 -23.59
N LYS A 164 -18.30 -15.01 -24.54
CA LYS A 164 -18.50 -14.09 -25.67
C LYS A 164 -19.04 -12.73 -25.24
N LEU A 165 -19.89 -12.68 -24.21
CA LEU A 165 -20.35 -11.41 -23.62
C LEU A 165 -19.19 -10.65 -22.98
N PHE A 166 -18.32 -11.33 -22.23
CA PHE A 166 -17.10 -10.76 -21.66
C PHE A 166 -16.19 -10.15 -22.73
N VAL A 167 -15.89 -10.91 -23.79
CA VAL A 167 -15.09 -10.45 -24.94
C VAL A 167 -15.73 -9.23 -25.59
N THR A 168 -17.02 -9.32 -25.94
CA THR A 168 -17.77 -8.24 -26.60
C THR A 168 -17.74 -6.96 -25.77
N ARG A 169 -18.01 -7.06 -24.45
CA ARG A 169 -17.98 -5.92 -23.52
C ARG A 169 -16.60 -5.24 -23.49
N LYS A 170 -15.52 -6.03 -23.48
CA LYS A 170 -14.14 -5.50 -23.49
C LYS A 170 -13.80 -4.81 -24.81
N VAL A 171 -14.12 -5.43 -25.95
CA VAL A 171 -13.89 -4.84 -27.28
C VAL A 171 -14.67 -3.53 -27.44
N VAL A 172 -15.95 -3.50 -27.05
CA VAL A 172 -16.75 -2.28 -27.10
C VAL A 172 -16.16 -1.18 -26.21
N SER A 173 -15.72 -1.53 -24.99
CA SER A 173 -15.12 -0.56 -24.07
C SER A 173 -13.81 0.02 -24.62
N ASN A 174 -12.99 -0.79 -25.29
CA ASN A 174 -11.76 -0.34 -25.94
C ASN A 174 -12.06 0.58 -27.13
N ARG A 175 -12.99 0.19 -28.03
CA ARG A 175 -13.40 1.02 -29.16
C ARG A 175 -13.96 2.37 -28.73
N ILE A 176 -14.79 2.41 -27.69
CA ILE A 176 -15.34 3.65 -27.15
C ILE A 176 -14.21 4.56 -26.62
N ARG A 177 -13.20 4.00 -25.96
CA ARG A 177 -12.03 4.78 -25.50
C ARG A 177 -11.21 5.34 -26.66
N GLU A 178 -11.04 4.58 -27.74
CA GLU A 178 -10.35 5.03 -28.96
C GLU A 178 -11.10 6.18 -29.65
N VAL A 179 -12.44 6.08 -29.76
CA VAL A 179 -13.26 7.07 -30.46
C VAL A 179 -13.37 8.38 -29.67
N PHE A 180 -13.46 8.33 -28.34
CA PHE A 180 -13.82 9.50 -27.53
C PHE A 180 -12.76 9.95 -26.50
N GLY A 181 -11.69 9.18 -26.29
CA GLY A 181 -10.62 9.50 -25.32
C GLY A 181 -10.96 9.22 -23.84
N LYS A 182 -9.96 9.38 -22.96
CA LYS A 182 -10.04 9.06 -21.51
C LYS A 182 -10.98 9.97 -20.66
N PRO A 183 -11.10 11.30 -20.87
CA PRO A 183 -11.86 12.15 -19.94
C PRO A 183 -13.37 12.33 -20.21
N ALA A 184 -13.91 11.86 -21.34
CA ALA A 184 -15.14 12.46 -21.90
C ALA A 184 -16.38 11.55 -22.09
N THR A 185 -16.35 10.24 -21.82
CA THR A 185 -17.42 9.37 -22.35
C THR A 185 -18.64 9.16 -21.48
N GLY A 186 -18.57 9.30 -20.15
CA GLY A 186 -19.68 8.93 -19.26
C GLY A 186 -20.18 7.48 -19.45
N TYR A 187 -19.38 6.64 -20.14
CA TYR A 187 -19.73 5.28 -20.52
C TYR A 187 -19.09 4.29 -19.56
N PHE A 188 -19.87 3.37 -19.01
CA PHE A 188 -19.37 2.29 -18.19
C PHE A 188 -20.31 1.07 -18.23
N PRO A 189 -19.81 -0.12 -18.59
CA PRO A 189 -20.59 -1.35 -18.48
C PRO A 189 -20.63 -1.80 -17.02
N VAL A 190 -21.80 -1.62 -16.39
CA VAL A 190 -22.05 -1.96 -14.99
C VAL A 190 -22.05 -3.47 -14.82
N SER A 191 -22.83 -4.19 -15.62
CA SER A 191 -22.84 -5.65 -15.72
C SER A 191 -23.20 -6.05 -17.15
N VAL A 192 -22.70 -7.18 -17.64
CA VAL A 192 -23.12 -7.80 -18.91
C VAL A 192 -23.06 -9.31 -18.71
N SER A 193 -24.20 -9.95 -18.47
CA SER A 193 -24.27 -11.38 -18.15
C SER A 193 -25.64 -11.95 -18.53
N THR A 194 -25.73 -13.27 -18.60
CA THR A 194 -26.95 -14.10 -18.69
C THR A 194 -27.49 -14.49 -17.32
N ARG A 195 -26.73 -14.24 -16.25
CA ARG A 195 -27.03 -14.70 -14.89
C ARG A 195 -27.34 -13.58 -13.92
N THR A 196 -26.50 -12.53 -13.92
CA THR A 196 -26.57 -11.45 -12.93
C THR A 196 -26.83 -10.09 -13.54
N ILE A 197 -27.42 -9.19 -12.75
CA ILE A 197 -27.59 -7.78 -13.08
C ILE A 197 -27.29 -6.93 -11.84
N VAL A 198 -26.66 -5.78 -12.06
CA VAL A 198 -26.27 -4.85 -10.98
C VAL A 198 -26.98 -3.51 -11.17
N TYR A 199 -27.67 -3.06 -10.11
CA TYR A 199 -28.22 -1.71 -9.97
C TYR A 199 -27.37 -0.95 -8.95
N LYS A 200 -26.65 0.08 -9.40
CA LYS A 200 -25.76 0.86 -8.53
C LYS A 200 -25.78 2.34 -8.88
N GLY A 201 -25.44 3.19 -7.93
CA GLY A 201 -25.41 4.63 -8.15
C GLY A 201 -24.88 5.41 -6.95
N LEU A 202 -24.74 6.72 -7.13
CA LEU A 202 -24.30 7.65 -6.09
C LEU A 202 -25.51 8.20 -5.34
N VAL A 203 -26.15 7.32 -4.59
CA VAL A 203 -27.34 7.62 -3.81
C VAL A 203 -27.11 7.24 -2.36
N LEU A 204 -27.90 7.81 -1.45
CA LEU A 204 -27.92 7.34 -0.06
C LEU A 204 -28.45 5.90 -0.03
N ALA A 205 -27.94 5.12 0.92
CA ALA A 205 -28.24 3.69 1.08
C ALA A 205 -29.77 3.41 1.04
N GLY A 206 -30.53 4.20 1.81
CA GLY A 206 -32.00 4.10 1.88
C GLY A 206 -32.78 4.66 0.68
N ALA A 207 -32.11 5.24 -0.32
CA ALA A 207 -32.73 5.83 -1.50
C ALA A 207 -32.59 4.97 -2.77
N LEU A 208 -31.76 3.91 -2.77
CA LEU A 208 -31.49 3.10 -3.96
C LEU A 208 -32.76 2.53 -4.62
N GLY A 209 -33.66 1.94 -3.81
CA GLY A 209 -34.92 1.39 -4.30
C GLY A 209 -35.94 2.44 -4.76
N ARG A 210 -35.78 3.70 -4.34
CA ARG A 210 -36.59 4.82 -4.85
C ARG A 210 -36.02 5.37 -6.16
N TYR A 211 -34.70 5.46 -6.25
CA TYR A 211 -34.02 5.94 -7.45
C TYR A 211 -34.22 4.99 -8.64
N PHE A 212 -33.99 3.68 -8.47
CA PHE A 212 -34.29 2.69 -9.51
C PHE A 212 -35.67 2.09 -9.28
N THR A 213 -36.69 2.61 -9.97
CA THR A 213 -38.09 2.22 -9.73
C THR A 213 -38.37 0.74 -10.03
N ASP A 214 -37.54 0.11 -10.87
CA ASP A 214 -37.58 -1.34 -11.14
C ASP A 214 -37.52 -2.15 -9.83
N LEU A 215 -36.71 -1.72 -8.85
CA LEU A 215 -36.49 -2.46 -7.61
C LEU A 215 -37.72 -2.51 -6.69
N GLY A 216 -38.75 -1.70 -6.96
CA GLY A 216 -40.03 -1.73 -6.26
C GLY A 216 -41.10 -2.62 -6.94
N ASP A 217 -40.83 -3.18 -8.12
CA ASP A 217 -41.77 -4.05 -8.84
C ASP A 217 -41.71 -5.48 -8.30
N GLU A 218 -42.86 -6.05 -7.91
CA GLU A 218 -42.95 -7.41 -7.34
C GLU A 218 -42.46 -8.51 -8.29
N ARG A 219 -42.43 -8.25 -9.61
CA ARG A 219 -41.90 -9.18 -10.62
C ARG A 219 -40.38 -9.24 -10.61
N VAL A 220 -39.70 -8.25 -10.02
CA VAL A 220 -38.26 -8.30 -9.77
C VAL A 220 -38.02 -9.25 -8.61
N SER A 221 -37.80 -10.52 -8.96
CA SER A 221 -37.56 -11.61 -8.02
C SER A 221 -36.14 -12.15 -8.18
N SER A 222 -35.54 -12.56 -7.07
CA SER A 222 -34.21 -13.16 -7.05
C SER A 222 -34.07 -14.17 -5.92
N ALA A 223 -33.20 -15.17 -6.07
CA ALA A 223 -32.84 -16.07 -4.97
C ALA A 223 -31.65 -15.54 -4.15
N LEU A 224 -30.95 -14.52 -4.66
CA LEU A 224 -29.83 -13.86 -3.97
C LEU A 224 -29.89 -12.34 -4.18
N ALA A 225 -29.46 -11.60 -3.16
CA ALA A 225 -29.20 -10.18 -3.23
C ALA A 225 -27.89 -9.87 -2.51
N LEU A 226 -26.92 -9.35 -3.27
CA LEU A 226 -25.63 -8.89 -2.74
C LEU A 226 -25.60 -7.37 -2.80
N VAL A 227 -25.46 -6.72 -1.64
CA VAL A 227 -25.50 -5.26 -1.47
C VAL A 227 -24.22 -4.71 -0.90
N HIS A 228 -23.96 -3.45 -1.22
CA HIS A 228 -22.77 -2.76 -0.76
C HIS A 228 -23.00 -1.26 -0.56
N GLN A 229 -22.45 -0.72 0.52
CA GLN A 229 -22.38 0.71 0.83
C GLN A 229 -20.91 1.17 0.87
N ARG A 230 -20.56 2.18 0.06
CA ARG A 230 -19.20 2.74 -0.04
C ARG A 230 -18.98 3.91 0.93
N PHE A 231 -17.75 4.02 1.45
CA PHE A 231 -17.17 5.19 2.08
C PHE A 231 -15.88 5.52 1.31
N SER A 232 -15.80 6.71 0.69
CA SER A 232 -14.60 7.16 -0.01
C SER A 232 -13.82 8.22 0.77
N THR A 233 -12.52 8.33 0.49
CA THR A 233 -11.69 9.45 0.97
C THR A 233 -11.89 10.74 0.16
N ASN A 234 -12.79 10.77 -0.81
CA ASN A 234 -13.08 11.92 -1.66
C ASN A 234 -14.50 12.48 -1.44
N THR A 235 -14.78 13.62 -2.07
CA THR A 235 -16.14 14.18 -2.21
C THR A 235 -16.58 14.27 -3.67
N PHE A 236 -15.80 13.69 -4.59
CA PHE A 236 -16.05 13.77 -6.03
C PHE A 236 -16.90 12.60 -6.51
N PRO A 237 -18.13 12.86 -7.00
CA PRO A 237 -19.03 11.80 -7.41
C PRO A 237 -18.51 11.07 -8.66
N SER A 238 -18.22 9.76 -8.54
CA SER A 238 -17.90 8.86 -9.65
C SER A 238 -18.79 7.62 -9.67
N TRP A 239 -19.83 7.64 -10.50
CA TRP A 239 -20.81 6.54 -10.61
C TRP A 239 -20.20 5.16 -10.89
N PRO A 240 -19.18 5.02 -11.76
CA PRO A 240 -18.54 3.72 -12.02
C PRO A 240 -17.90 3.06 -10.79
N LEU A 241 -17.48 3.86 -9.80
CA LEU A 241 -16.80 3.40 -8.58
C LEU A 241 -17.77 2.88 -7.50
N ALA A 242 -19.08 3.10 -7.64
CA ALA A 242 -20.04 2.44 -6.77
C ALA A 242 -19.95 0.92 -6.94
N HIS A 243 -20.18 0.17 -5.88
CA HIS A 243 -20.28 -1.30 -5.90
C HIS A 243 -21.76 -1.71 -5.91
N PRO A 244 -22.09 -2.98 -6.19
CA PRO A 244 -21.20 -4.11 -6.57
C PRO A 244 -20.44 -3.92 -7.89
N TYR A 245 -19.35 -4.67 -8.07
CA TYR A 245 -18.78 -4.94 -9.39
C TYR A 245 -19.47 -6.15 -10.05
N ARG A 246 -18.86 -6.83 -11.03
CA ARG A 246 -19.57 -7.85 -11.83
C ARG A 246 -19.65 -9.17 -11.10
N PHE A 247 -18.63 -9.49 -10.31
CA PHE A 247 -18.55 -10.68 -9.49
C PHE A 247 -18.48 -10.34 -8.00
N VAL A 248 -17.84 -9.22 -7.63
CA VAL A 248 -17.44 -8.98 -6.23
C VAL A 248 -18.07 -7.75 -5.59
N CYS A 249 -18.26 -7.86 -4.28
CA CYS A 249 -18.30 -6.78 -3.31
C CYS A 249 -17.08 -6.89 -2.41
N HIS A 250 -16.30 -5.82 -2.32
CA HIS A 250 -15.09 -5.76 -1.55
C HIS A 250 -15.26 -4.69 -0.47
N ASN A 251 -15.13 -5.10 0.79
CA ASN A 251 -14.95 -4.18 1.91
C ASN A 251 -13.51 -4.29 2.38
N GLY A 252 -12.72 -3.27 2.11
CA GLY A 252 -11.31 -3.21 2.46
C GLY A 252 -10.49 -2.52 1.39
N GLU A 253 -9.19 -2.79 1.35
CA GLU A 253 -8.23 -2.17 0.45
C GLU A 253 -7.16 -3.18 0.03
N ILE A 254 -6.82 -3.24 -1.27
CA ILE A 254 -5.68 -4.04 -1.76
C ILE A 254 -4.41 -3.21 -1.75
N ASN A 255 -3.56 -3.40 -0.73
CA ASN A 255 -2.33 -2.63 -0.53
C ASN A 255 -1.17 -3.05 -1.46
N THR A 256 -1.31 -4.17 -2.19
CA THR A 256 -0.34 -4.62 -3.21
C THR A 256 -0.74 -4.29 -4.65
N LEU A 257 -1.79 -3.46 -4.84
CA LEU A 257 -2.42 -3.23 -6.16
C LEU A 257 -1.43 -2.93 -7.28
N ARG A 258 -0.45 -2.05 -7.05
CA ARG A 258 0.54 -1.67 -8.07
C ARG A 258 1.35 -2.88 -8.55
N GLY A 259 1.86 -3.68 -7.62
CA GLY A 259 2.58 -4.91 -7.93
C GLY A 259 1.71 -5.85 -8.75
N ASN A 260 0.48 -6.11 -8.28
CA ASN A 260 -0.46 -6.99 -8.96
C ASN A 260 -0.81 -6.52 -10.38
N TYR A 261 -1.04 -5.22 -10.55
CA TYR A 261 -1.31 -4.62 -11.86
C TYR A 261 -0.11 -4.78 -12.80
N ASN A 262 1.11 -4.46 -12.34
CA ASN A 262 2.33 -4.58 -13.13
C ASN A 262 2.59 -6.02 -13.55
N TRP A 263 2.41 -6.98 -12.65
CA TRP A 263 2.58 -8.40 -12.95
C TRP A 263 1.49 -8.92 -13.88
N MET A 264 0.23 -8.48 -13.74
CA MET A 264 -0.84 -8.83 -14.69
C MET A 264 -0.57 -8.26 -16.09
N ALA A 265 -0.08 -7.01 -16.18
CA ALA A 265 0.32 -6.40 -17.44
C ALA A 265 1.51 -7.14 -18.08
N ALA A 266 2.50 -7.57 -17.29
CA ALA A 266 3.65 -8.31 -17.79
C ALA A 266 3.28 -9.68 -18.39
N ARG A 267 2.19 -10.30 -17.93
CA ARG A 267 1.67 -11.58 -18.45
C ARG A 267 1.02 -11.46 -19.82
N GLN A 268 0.71 -10.26 -20.31
CA GLN A 268 0.03 -10.04 -21.59
C GLN A 268 0.71 -10.77 -22.76
N ALA A 269 2.04 -10.76 -22.81
CA ALA A 269 2.79 -11.31 -23.93
C ALA A 269 2.96 -12.85 -23.90
N THR A 270 2.79 -13.48 -22.74
CA THR A 270 3.09 -14.90 -22.52
C THR A 270 1.85 -15.75 -22.22
N MET A 271 0.72 -15.11 -21.93
CA MET A 271 -0.52 -15.79 -21.57
C MET A 271 -1.22 -16.41 -22.79
N SER A 272 -1.65 -17.66 -22.65
CA SER A 272 -2.46 -18.36 -23.65
C SER A 272 -3.59 -19.15 -22.96
N SER A 273 -4.70 -19.39 -23.66
CA SER A 273 -5.84 -20.13 -23.12
C SER A 273 -6.50 -20.97 -24.20
N ASP A 274 -6.69 -22.27 -23.94
CA ASP A 274 -7.42 -23.17 -24.84
C ASP A 274 -8.93 -22.88 -24.86
N ILE A 275 -9.46 -22.32 -23.77
CA ILE A 275 -10.90 -22.06 -23.57
C ILE A 275 -11.31 -20.74 -24.21
N ILE A 276 -10.54 -19.66 -23.99
CA ILE A 276 -10.79 -18.34 -24.59
C ILE A 276 -10.27 -18.32 -26.03
N GLY A 277 -9.19 -19.05 -26.32
CA GLY A 277 -8.58 -19.13 -27.64
C GLY A 277 -8.11 -17.77 -28.15
N LYS A 278 -8.35 -17.50 -29.44
CA LYS A 278 -7.91 -16.28 -30.13
C LYS A 278 -8.55 -15.00 -29.61
N ASP A 279 -9.67 -15.11 -28.89
CA ASP A 279 -10.34 -13.93 -28.32
C ASP A 279 -9.54 -13.32 -27.16
N LEU A 280 -8.54 -14.02 -26.60
CA LEU A 280 -7.70 -13.52 -25.51
C LEU A 280 -6.94 -12.25 -25.88
N GLU A 281 -6.45 -12.15 -27.13
CA GLU A 281 -5.73 -10.97 -27.64
C GLU A 281 -6.62 -9.71 -27.62
N LYS A 282 -7.94 -9.87 -27.73
CA LYS A 282 -8.91 -8.77 -27.76
C LYS A 282 -9.22 -8.17 -26.38
N LEU A 283 -8.80 -8.83 -25.30
CA LEU A 283 -9.17 -8.46 -23.93
C LEU A 283 -8.29 -7.35 -23.34
N TRP A 284 -7.14 -7.08 -23.93
CA TRP A 284 -6.13 -6.18 -23.36
C TRP A 284 -6.48 -4.69 -23.58
N PRO A 285 -6.12 -3.81 -22.63
CA PRO A 285 -5.62 -4.13 -21.29
C PRO A 285 -6.75 -4.70 -20.40
N ILE A 286 -6.46 -5.71 -19.57
CA ILE A 286 -7.45 -6.33 -18.67
C ILE A 286 -8.03 -5.30 -17.69
N SER A 287 -7.13 -4.59 -17.00
CA SER A 287 -7.45 -3.44 -16.16
C SER A 287 -6.92 -2.17 -16.79
N TYR A 288 -7.71 -1.11 -16.76
CA TYR A 288 -7.27 0.20 -17.24
C TYR A 288 -6.51 0.94 -16.15
N GLU A 289 -5.50 1.70 -16.55
CA GLU A 289 -4.79 2.61 -15.65
C GLU A 289 -5.77 3.58 -14.96
N GLY A 290 -5.64 3.71 -13.63
CA GLY A 290 -6.49 4.57 -12.80
C GLY A 290 -7.84 3.97 -12.38
N GLN A 291 -8.07 2.67 -12.59
CA GLN A 291 -9.19 1.97 -11.94
C GLN A 291 -8.92 1.74 -10.46
N SER A 292 -9.97 1.66 -9.65
CA SER A 292 -9.85 1.27 -8.24
C SER A 292 -9.29 -0.14 -8.09
N ASP A 293 -8.75 -0.40 -6.90
CA ASP A 293 -8.22 -1.69 -6.50
C ASP A 293 -9.23 -2.85 -6.72
N SER A 294 -10.47 -2.63 -6.31
CA SER A 294 -11.58 -3.56 -6.34
C SER A 294 -12.02 -3.85 -7.77
N ALA A 295 -11.99 -2.84 -8.65
CA ALA A 295 -12.26 -3.05 -10.07
C ALA A 295 -11.15 -3.88 -10.74
N CYS A 296 -9.88 -3.64 -10.38
CA CYS A 296 -8.76 -4.42 -10.88
C CYS A 296 -8.85 -5.89 -10.42
N PHE A 297 -9.25 -6.12 -9.17
CA PHE A 297 -9.50 -7.46 -8.63
C PHE A 297 -10.66 -8.16 -9.38
N ASP A 298 -11.79 -7.49 -9.56
CA ASP A 298 -12.95 -8.02 -10.30
C ASP A 298 -12.59 -8.42 -11.74
N ASN A 299 -11.79 -7.60 -12.44
CA ASN A 299 -11.33 -7.92 -13.79
C ASN A 299 -10.40 -9.15 -13.82
N ALA A 300 -9.51 -9.29 -12.82
CA ALA A 300 -8.63 -10.44 -12.70
C ALA A 300 -9.41 -11.72 -12.38
N LEU A 301 -10.38 -11.65 -11.47
CA LEU A 301 -11.28 -12.75 -11.16
C LEU A 301 -12.09 -13.19 -12.38
N GLU A 302 -12.68 -12.24 -13.09
CA GLU A 302 -13.43 -12.52 -14.32
C GLU A 302 -12.55 -13.19 -15.38
N LEU A 303 -11.30 -12.74 -15.56
CA LEU A 303 -10.36 -13.39 -16.48
C LEU A 303 -10.08 -14.85 -16.09
N LEU A 304 -9.81 -15.12 -14.81
CA LEU A 304 -9.53 -16.48 -14.32
C LEU A 304 -10.75 -17.39 -14.48
N THR A 305 -11.93 -16.92 -14.09
CA THR A 305 -13.18 -17.70 -14.20
C THR A 305 -13.55 -17.97 -15.66
N GLN A 306 -13.46 -16.96 -16.53
CA GLN A 306 -13.71 -17.15 -17.97
C GLN A 306 -12.59 -17.96 -18.65
N GLY A 307 -11.40 -18.00 -18.05
CA GLY A 307 -10.25 -18.80 -18.48
C GLY A 307 -10.31 -20.27 -18.08
N GLY A 308 -11.27 -20.68 -17.23
CA GLY A 308 -11.55 -22.08 -16.91
C GLY A 308 -11.44 -22.47 -15.43
N TYR A 309 -10.96 -21.56 -14.56
CA TYR A 309 -10.98 -21.81 -13.12
C TYR A 309 -12.41 -21.76 -12.58
N SER A 310 -12.74 -22.61 -11.60
CA SER A 310 -13.96 -22.40 -10.82
C SER A 310 -13.85 -21.08 -10.04
N LEU A 311 -14.99 -20.50 -9.66
CA LEU A 311 -15.03 -19.23 -8.92
C LEU A 311 -14.26 -19.33 -7.59
N SER A 312 -14.45 -20.43 -6.84
CA SER A 312 -13.74 -20.69 -5.59
C SER A 312 -12.24 -20.91 -5.78
N HIS A 313 -11.82 -21.62 -6.83
CA HIS A 313 -10.40 -21.82 -7.14
C HIS A 313 -9.72 -20.49 -7.47
N ALA A 314 -10.32 -19.68 -8.33
CA ALA A 314 -9.79 -18.36 -8.68
C ALA A 314 -9.66 -17.46 -7.44
N MET A 315 -10.65 -17.49 -6.53
CA MET A 315 -10.57 -16.77 -5.25
C MET A 315 -9.43 -17.27 -4.35
N MET A 316 -9.22 -18.58 -4.24
CA MET A 316 -8.09 -19.16 -3.48
C MET A 316 -6.72 -18.84 -4.08
N MET A 317 -6.63 -18.56 -5.38
CA MET A 317 -5.40 -18.11 -6.03
C MET A 317 -5.12 -16.62 -5.78
N LEU A 318 -6.15 -15.77 -5.85
CA LEU A 318 -6.00 -14.33 -5.65
C LEU A 318 -5.81 -13.97 -4.16
N ILE A 319 -6.54 -14.65 -3.26
CA ILE A 319 -6.49 -14.46 -1.81
C ILE A 319 -6.14 -15.81 -1.13
N PRO A 320 -4.88 -16.26 -1.21
CA PRO A 320 -4.47 -17.53 -0.63
C PRO A 320 -4.27 -17.46 0.89
N GLU A 321 -4.55 -18.57 1.57
CA GLU A 321 -4.23 -18.76 2.99
C GLU A 321 -2.74 -18.57 3.29
N ALA A 322 -2.43 -18.24 4.54
CA ALA A 322 -1.05 -18.31 5.04
C ALA A 322 -0.58 -19.77 5.13
N TRP A 323 0.15 -20.23 4.11
CA TRP A 323 0.57 -21.63 3.96
C TRP A 323 2.02 -21.89 4.39
N ALA A 324 2.97 -21.01 4.03
CA ALA A 324 4.40 -21.28 4.17
C ALA A 324 4.87 -21.48 5.63
N GLY A 325 4.32 -20.69 6.56
CA GLY A 325 4.67 -20.71 7.98
C GLY A 325 3.72 -21.52 8.86
N ASN A 326 2.67 -22.14 8.31
CA ASN A 326 1.58 -22.74 9.10
C ASN A 326 1.85 -24.23 9.40
N PRO A 327 2.17 -24.62 10.65
CA PRO A 327 2.40 -26.02 11.00
C PRO A 327 1.11 -26.85 11.11
N LEU A 328 -0.06 -26.19 11.18
CA LEU A 328 -1.36 -26.86 11.32
C LEU A 328 -2.01 -27.22 9.98
N MET A 329 -1.46 -26.73 8.87
CA MET A 329 -1.95 -27.01 7.52
C MET A 329 -1.48 -28.37 7.04
N ASP A 330 -2.42 -29.18 6.53
CA ASP A 330 -2.16 -30.48 5.93
C ASP A 330 -1.28 -30.38 4.67
N GLU A 331 -0.60 -31.47 4.35
CA GLU A 331 0.40 -31.53 3.27
C GLU A 331 -0.21 -31.37 1.87
N GLU A 332 -1.43 -31.86 1.64
CA GLU A 332 -2.09 -31.77 0.33
C GLU A 332 -2.48 -30.33 0.04
N ARG A 333 -3.08 -29.64 1.03
CA ARG A 333 -3.43 -28.23 0.94
C ARG A 333 -2.21 -27.33 0.85
N ARG A 334 -1.13 -27.64 1.58
CA ARG A 334 0.15 -26.93 1.45
C ARG A 334 0.69 -27.03 0.03
N ALA A 335 0.71 -28.24 -0.53
CA ALA A 335 1.17 -28.47 -1.90
C ALA A 335 0.30 -27.73 -2.94
N PHE A 336 -1.02 -27.66 -2.72
CA PHE A 336 -1.91 -26.85 -3.54
C PHE A 336 -1.49 -25.37 -3.54
N TYR A 337 -1.33 -24.75 -2.37
CA TYR A 337 -0.98 -23.32 -2.30
C TYR A 337 0.42 -23.04 -2.82
N GLU A 338 1.40 -23.89 -2.50
CA GLU A 338 2.78 -23.78 -2.98
C GLU A 338 2.84 -23.84 -4.52
N TYR A 339 2.08 -24.74 -5.14
CA TYR A 339 1.96 -24.82 -6.61
C TYR A 339 1.43 -23.53 -7.24
N HIS A 340 0.39 -22.94 -6.64
CA HIS A 340 -0.24 -21.72 -7.15
C HIS A 340 0.53 -20.44 -6.83
N ALA A 341 1.35 -20.42 -5.77
CA ALA A 341 2.16 -19.26 -5.38
C ALA A 341 3.17 -18.84 -6.46
N ALA A 342 3.56 -19.74 -7.37
CA ALA A 342 4.40 -19.41 -8.52
C ALA A 342 3.61 -18.91 -9.75
N LEU A 343 2.28 -19.09 -9.78
CA LEU A 343 1.40 -18.63 -10.85
C LEU A 343 0.88 -17.21 -10.57
N MET A 344 0.43 -16.98 -9.34
CA MET A 344 -0.23 -15.75 -8.91
C MET A 344 0.37 -15.26 -7.59
N GLU A 345 0.84 -14.02 -7.58
CA GLU A 345 1.16 -13.30 -6.35
C GLU A 345 -0.14 -12.93 -5.60
N PRO A 346 -0.14 -13.01 -4.25
CA PRO A 346 -1.31 -12.62 -3.46
C PRO A 346 -1.73 -11.15 -3.67
N TRP A 347 -3.03 -10.95 -3.81
CA TRP A 347 -3.67 -9.63 -3.74
C TRP A 347 -3.96 -9.34 -2.27
N ASP A 348 -2.98 -8.74 -1.59
CA ASP A 348 -2.95 -8.58 -0.13
C ASP A 348 -3.57 -7.25 0.31
N GLY A 349 -3.87 -7.16 1.61
CA GLY A 349 -4.54 -6.04 2.25
C GLY A 349 -5.85 -6.46 2.92
N PRO A 350 -6.46 -5.59 3.76
CA PRO A 350 -7.73 -5.89 4.40
C PRO A 350 -8.78 -6.21 3.36
N ALA A 351 -9.47 -7.35 3.49
CA ALA A 351 -10.54 -7.68 2.56
C ALA A 351 -11.60 -8.56 3.23
N ALA A 352 -12.84 -8.10 3.25
CA ALA A 352 -14.02 -8.95 3.30
C ALA A 352 -14.62 -8.99 1.89
N MET A 353 -14.45 -10.12 1.21
CA MET A 353 -14.93 -10.33 -0.15
C MET A 353 -16.19 -11.18 -0.12
N ALA A 354 -17.27 -10.66 -0.71
CA ALA A 354 -18.44 -11.45 -1.08
C ALA A 354 -18.54 -11.49 -2.60
N PHE A 355 -18.74 -12.66 -3.17
CA PHE A 355 -18.62 -12.87 -4.61
C PHE A 355 -19.67 -13.87 -5.12
N THR A 356 -20.09 -13.71 -6.37
CA THR A 356 -21.05 -14.63 -7.00
C THR A 356 -20.99 -14.57 -8.52
N ASP A 357 -21.28 -15.69 -9.17
CA ASP A 357 -21.55 -15.77 -10.61
C ASP A 357 -23.05 -15.93 -10.92
N GLY A 358 -23.91 -15.80 -9.90
CA GLY A 358 -25.37 -16.02 -9.98
C GLY A 358 -25.82 -17.46 -9.69
N ARG A 359 -24.90 -18.43 -9.60
CA ARG A 359 -25.17 -19.85 -9.29
C ARG A 359 -24.57 -20.24 -7.94
N GLN A 360 -23.32 -19.85 -7.72
CA GLN A 360 -22.62 -20.00 -6.46
C GLN A 360 -22.43 -18.62 -5.83
N ILE A 361 -22.47 -18.58 -4.51
CA ILE A 361 -22.20 -17.40 -3.73
C ILE A 361 -21.12 -17.77 -2.73
N GLY A 362 -20.04 -17.01 -2.69
CA GLY A 362 -19.00 -17.21 -1.70
C GLY A 362 -18.69 -15.95 -0.93
N ALA A 363 -18.09 -16.14 0.22
CA ALA A 363 -17.45 -15.07 0.97
C ALA A 363 -16.17 -15.58 1.62
N THR A 364 -15.13 -14.75 1.57
CA THR A 364 -13.83 -15.02 2.18
C THR A 364 -13.28 -13.75 2.80
N LEU A 365 -12.41 -13.93 3.79
CA LEU A 365 -11.59 -12.85 4.31
C LEU A 365 -10.19 -12.89 3.67
N ASP A 366 -9.46 -11.81 3.82
CA ASP A 366 -8.02 -11.79 3.63
C ASP A 366 -7.32 -12.75 4.61
N ARG A 367 -6.04 -13.03 4.36
CA ARG A 367 -5.24 -13.98 5.14
C ARG A 367 -5.11 -13.63 6.62
N ASN A 368 -5.30 -12.36 6.99
CA ASN A 368 -5.17 -11.85 8.35
C ASN A 368 -6.56 -11.65 9.00
N GLY A 369 -7.64 -11.70 8.21
CA GLY A 369 -9.01 -11.47 8.66
C GLY A 369 -9.23 -10.08 9.24
N LEU A 370 -8.74 -9.06 8.53
CA LEU A 370 -8.73 -7.67 8.99
C LEU A 370 -10.10 -6.99 8.89
N ARG A 371 -11.09 -7.62 8.27
CA ARG A 371 -12.43 -7.07 8.09
C ARG A 371 -13.50 -8.01 8.65
N PRO A 372 -14.58 -7.48 9.24
CA PRO A 372 -15.63 -8.30 9.80
C PRO A 372 -16.55 -8.85 8.72
N ALA A 373 -16.86 -10.14 8.82
CA ALA A 373 -17.94 -10.79 8.09
C ALA A 373 -18.61 -11.83 8.99
N ARG A 374 -19.91 -11.68 9.19
CA ARG A 374 -20.72 -12.53 10.06
C ARG A 374 -21.89 -13.10 9.27
N TYR A 375 -22.29 -14.33 9.56
CA TYR A 375 -23.43 -14.94 8.89
C TYR A 375 -24.36 -15.69 9.84
N LEU A 376 -25.60 -15.87 9.41
CA LEU A 376 -26.58 -16.72 10.06
C LEU A 376 -27.38 -17.52 9.03
N VAL A 377 -27.95 -18.64 9.47
CA VAL A 377 -28.79 -19.53 8.67
C VAL A 377 -30.11 -19.73 9.39
N THR A 378 -31.22 -19.72 8.65
CA THR A 378 -32.57 -19.91 9.17
C THR A 378 -33.18 -21.26 8.77
N ASP A 379 -34.21 -21.69 9.49
CA ASP A 379 -34.93 -22.95 9.28
C ASP A 379 -35.67 -23.05 7.92
N ASP A 380 -36.04 -21.91 7.31
CA ASP A 380 -36.61 -21.80 5.96
C ASP A 380 -35.55 -21.64 4.86
N GLY A 381 -34.28 -21.84 5.20
CA GLY A 381 -33.18 -21.91 4.24
C GLY A 381 -32.69 -20.56 3.74
N PHE A 382 -32.91 -19.46 4.47
CA PHE A 382 -32.20 -18.21 4.18
C PHE A 382 -30.83 -18.21 4.84
N VAL A 383 -29.85 -17.66 4.11
CA VAL A 383 -28.51 -17.34 4.62
C VAL A 383 -28.34 -15.84 4.50
N LEU A 384 -28.01 -15.21 5.61
CA LEU A 384 -27.68 -13.80 5.69
C LEU A 384 -26.20 -13.69 6.07
N LEU A 385 -25.42 -12.95 5.29
CA LEU A 385 -24.06 -12.55 5.63
C LEU A 385 -23.97 -11.03 5.58
N ALA A 386 -23.33 -10.41 6.57
CA ALA A 386 -23.09 -8.97 6.55
C ALA A 386 -21.85 -8.61 7.37
N SER A 387 -21.37 -7.37 7.20
CA SER A 387 -20.29 -6.82 8.02
C SER A 387 -20.67 -6.74 9.51
N GLU A 388 -21.97 -6.61 9.81
CA GLU A 388 -22.51 -6.51 11.18
C GLU A 388 -23.70 -7.47 11.37
N MET A 389 -23.92 -7.88 12.62
CA MET A 389 -25.18 -8.54 13.00
C MET A 389 -26.26 -7.49 13.27
N GLY A 390 -27.54 -7.86 13.11
CA GLY A 390 -28.66 -6.94 13.36
C GLY A 390 -29.08 -6.11 12.15
N VAL A 391 -28.57 -6.43 10.95
CA VAL A 391 -28.97 -5.76 9.70
C VAL A 391 -30.40 -6.12 9.25
N LEU A 392 -30.99 -7.18 9.79
CA LEU A 392 -32.39 -7.56 9.62
C LEU A 392 -32.96 -8.06 10.95
N ASP A 393 -34.25 -7.82 11.18
CA ASP A 393 -34.99 -8.34 12.33
C ASP A 393 -35.47 -9.77 12.02
N ILE A 394 -34.69 -10.76 12.45
CA ILE A 394 -34.97 -12.18 12.26
C ILE A 394 -35.26 -12.80 13.64
N PRO A 395 -36.42 -13.46 13.83
CA PRO A 395 -36.76 -14.09 15.09
C PRO A 395 -35.73 -15.17 15.50
N GLU A 396 -35.28 -15.11 16.76
CA GLU A 396 -34.23 -16.01 17.28
C GLU A 396 -34.58 -17.50 17.18
N ASP A 397 -35.86 -17.85 17.31
CA ASP A 397 -36.36 -19.22 17.22
C ASP A 397 -36.26 -19.84 15.81
N ARG A 398 -36.07 -18.99 14.78
CA ARG A 398 -35.87 -19.43 13.40
C ARG A 398 -34.41 -19.63 13.03
N ILE A 399 -33.47 -19.15 13.85
CA ILE A 399 -32.05 -19.15 13.52
C ILE A 399 -31.44 -20.49 13.96
N ILE A 400 -30.98 -21.28 12.99
CA ILE A 400 -30.36 -22.58 13.24
C ILE A 400 -28.84 -22.48 13.42
N GLU A 401 -28.22 -21.44 12.87
CA GLU A 401 -26.78 -21.20 12.99
C GLU A 401 -26.47 -19.70 13.00
N LYS A 402 -25.52 -19.29 13.86
CA LYS A 402 -24.90 -17.97 13.85
C LYS A 402 -23.39 -18.13 13.97
N TRP A 403 -22.65 -17.54 13.05
CA TRP A 403 -21.20 -17.68 13.02
C TRP A 403 -20.50 -16.46 12.40
N ARG A 404 -19.16 -16.54 12.28
CA ARG A 404 -18.31 -15.54 11.64
C ARG A 404 -17.33 -16.18 10.67
N LEU A 405 -16.92 -15.46 9.64
CA LEU A 405 -15.79 -15.89 8.82
C LEU A 405 -14.49 -15.74 9.63
N GLU A 406 -13.59 -16.68 9.43
CA GLU A 406 -12.26 -16.71 10.04
C GLU A 406 -11.19 -16.51 8.95
N PRO A 407 -10.01 -15.95 9.30
CA PRO A 407 -8.93 -15.78 8.34
C PRO A 407 -8.65 -17.08 7.59
N GLY A 408 -8.59 -16.99 6.27
CA GLY A 408 -8.32 -18.12 5.40
C GLY A 408 -9.47 -19.08 5.13
N LYS A 409 -10.63 -18.96 5.80
CA LYS A 409 -11.82 -19.79 5.52
C LYS A 409 -12.76 -19.15 4.51
N MET A 410 -13.41 -19.99 3.72
CA MET A 410 -14.41 -19.60 2.72
C MET A 410 -15.79 -20.18 3.08
N LEU A 411 -16.80 -19.32 3.12
CA LEU A 411 -18.21 -19.74 3.06
C LEU A 411 -18.58 -19.87 1.59
N LEU A 412 -19.09 -21.03 1.16
CA LEU A 412 -19.56 -21.25 -0.20
C LEU A 412 -20.98 -21.83 -0.17
N ILE A 413 -21.91 -21.14 -0.82
CA ILE A 413 -23.32 -21.54 -0.98
C ILE A 413 -23.53 -21.87 -2.45
N ASP A 414 -23.93 -23.11 -2.73
CA ASP A 414 -24.24 -23.55 -4.09
C ASP A 414 -25.75 -23.68 -4.24
N LEU A 415 -26.34 -22.79 -5.05
CA LEU A 415 -27.80 -22.75 -5.26
C LEU A 415 -28.28 -23.86 -6.21
N GLU A 416 -27.39 -24.46 -7.00
CA GLU A 416 -27.72 -25.59 -7.86
C GLU A 416 -27.74 -26.89 -7.03
N GLN A 417 -26.77 -27.06 -6.13
CA GLN A 417 -26.70 -28.18 -5.18
C GLN A 417 -27.61 -28.01 -3.96
N LYS A 418 -28.12 -26.80 -3.72
CA LYS A 418 -29.01 -26.42 -2.61
C LYS A 418 -28.41 -26.71 -1.23
N ARG A 419 -27.14 -26.36 -1.05
CA ARG A 419 -26.43 -26.55 0.22
C ARG A 419 -25.31 -25.54 0.42
N ILE A 420 -24.89 -25.41 1.67
CA ILE A 420 -23.62 -24.79 2.03
C ILE A 420 -22.53 -25.87 1.90
N ILE A 421 -21.47 -25.58 1.14
CA ILE A 421 -20.29 -26.44 1.00
C ILE A 421 -19.33 -26.07 2.13
N ALA A 422 -18.90 -27.06 2.91
CA ALA A 422 -17.97 -26.83 4.01
C ALA A 422 -16.58 -26.42 3.49
N ASP A 423 -15.89 -25.55 4.22
CA ASP A 423 -14.53 -25.08 3.87
C ASP A 423 -13.55 -26.24 3.67
N GLU A 424 -13.60 -27.24 4.56
CA GLU A 424 -12.74 -28.42 4.50
C GLU A 424 -13.04 -29.29 3.29
N GLU A 425 -14.31 -29.51 2.96
CA GLU A 425 -14.75 -30.23 1.76
C GLU A 425 -14.26 -29.53 0.50
N LEU A 426 -14.55 -28.22 0.37
CA LEU A 426 -14.15 -27.41 -0.77
C LEU A 426 -12.64 -27.45 -1.04
N LYS A 427 -11.84 -27.25 0.01
CA LYS A 427 -10.39 -27.18 -0.11
C LYS A 427 -9.78 -28.55 -0.33
N HIS A 428 -10.34 -29.60 0.27
CA HIS A 428 -9.90 -30.96 0.01
C HIS A 428 -10.19 -31.35 -1.45
N ASP A 429 -11.39 -31.05 -1.96
CA ASP A 429 -11.74 -31.31 -3.36
C ASP A 429 -10.77 -30.59 -4.31
N LEU A 430 -10.49 -29.30 -4.07
CA LEU A 430 -9.55 -28.53 -4.89
C LEU A 430 -8.11 -29.02 -4.77
N ALA A 431 -7.64 -29.33 -3.56
CA ALA A 431 -6.28 -29.82 -3.31
C ALA A 431 -6.05 -31.25 -3.85
N SER A 432 -7.12 -32.03 -4.05
CA SER A 432 -7.07 -33.40 -4.57
C SER A 432 -7.38 -33.52 -6.07
N GLN A 433 -7.81 -32.43 -6.73
CA GLN A 433 -8.09 -32.43 -8.18
C GLN A 433 -6.88 -32.88 -9.02
N HIS A 434 -5.68 -32.56 -8.56
CA HIS A 434 -4.42 -32.91 -9.21
C HIS A 434 -3.39 -33.37 -8.20
N PRO A 435 -2.40 -34.19 -8.60
CA PRO A 435 -1.35 -34.65 -7.70
C PRO A 435 -0.28 -33.55 -7.50
N TYR A 436 -0.67 -32.42 -6.89
CA TYR A 436 0.18 -31.22 -6.75
C TYR A 436 1.53 -31.54 -6.09
N LYS A 437 1.55 -32.42 -5.09
CA LYS A 437 2.78 -32.84 -4.42
C LYS A 437 3.73 -33.57 -5.37
N GLU A 438 3.21 -34.42 -6.25
CA GLU A 438 4.04 -35.09 -7.27
C GLU A 438 4.55 -34.09 -8.30
N TRP A 439 3.71 -33.14 -8.70
CA TRP A 439 4.12 -32.06 -9.61
C TRP A 439 5.23 -31.20 -9.02
N LEU A 440 5.10 -30.77 -7.75
CA LEU A 440 6.14 -30.02 -7.06
C LEU A 440 7.43 -30.82 -6.94
N ASN A 441 7.37 -32.08 -6.51
CA ASN A 441 8.56 -32.94 -6.42
C ASN A 441 9.28 -33.12 -7.77
N LYS A 442 8.54 -33.08 -8.89
CA LYS A 442 9.10 -33.18 -10.25
C LYS A 442 9.64 -31.85 -10.79
N THR A 443 9.05 -30.72 -10.40
CA THR A 443 9.29 -29.42 -11.05
C THR A 443 9.98 -28.38 -10.17
N GLN A 444 10.10 -28.60 -8.87
CA GLN A 444 10.64 -27.60 -7.96
C GLN A 444 12.11 -27.91 -7.64
N LEU A 445 12.97 -26.95 -7.96
CA LEU A 445 14.35 -26.93 -7.52
C LEU A 445 14.47 -25.96 -6.35
N VAL A 446 14.88 -26.45 -5.18
CA VAL A 446 15.15 -25.60 -4.02
C VAL A 446 16.64 -25.34 -3.95
N LEU A 447 17.04 -24.06 -3.96
CA LEU A 447 18.46 -23.66 -4.04
C LEU A 447 19.36 -24.30 -2.96
N LYS A 448 18.82 -24.52 -1.76
CA LYS A 448 19.55 -25.09 -0.62
C LYS A 448 20.01 -26.53 -0.89
N ASP A 449 19.24 -27.26 -1.70
CA ASP A 449 19.41 -28.69 -1.99
C ASP A 449 20.27 -28.93 -3.24
N LEU A 450 20.59 -27.86 -4.00
CA LEU A 450 21.54 -27.95 -5.12
C LEU A 450 22.95 -28.34 -4.65
N PRO A 451 23.66 -29.16 -5.44
CA PRO A 451 25.00 -29.63 -5.07
C PRO A 451 25.97 -28.46 -4.87
N PRO A 452 26.93 -28.59 -3.93
CA PRO A 452 27.95 -27.58 -3.75
C PRO A 452 28.78 -27.42 -5.02
N THR A 453 28.98 -26.17 -5.44
CA THR A 453 29.81 -25.84 -6.60
C THR A 453 31.29 -26.07 -6.31
N ARG A 454 32.01 -26.69 -7.25
CA ARG A 454 33.47 -26.88 -7.21
C ARG A 454 34.24 -25.59 -7.56
N ARG A 455 33.59 -24.63 -8.22
CA ARG A 455 34.18 -23.33 -8.56
C ARG A 455 34.18 -22.44 -7.32
N LYS A 456 35.38 -22.14 -6.82
CA LYS A 456 35.58 -21.19 -5.73
C LYS A 456 35.32 -19.77 -6.21
N ARG A 457 34.86 -18.93 -5.26
CA ARG A 457 34.76 -17.47 -5.40
C ARG A 457 36.01 -16.89 -6.10
N PRO A 458 35.88 -16.08 -7.17
CA PRO A 458 37.02 -15.30 -7.66
C PRO A 458 37.32 -14.20 -6.63
N ASN A 459 38.53 -14.18 -6.09
CA ASN A 459 38.96 -13.04 -5.28
C ASN A 459 39.11 -11.82 -6.21
N SER A 460 38.57 -10.67 -5.80
CA SER A 460 38.85 -9.43 -6.54
C SER A 460 40.33 -9.09 -6.39
N PRO A 461 41.04 -8.73 -7.48
CA PRO A 461 42.41 -8.22 -7.39
C PRO A 461 42.45 -6.80 -6.79
N VAL A 462 41.30 -6.14 -6.66
CA VAL A 462 41.17 -4.79 -6.10
C VAL A 462 41.07 -4.87 -4.56
N PRO A 463 41.84 -4.05 -3.82
CA PRO A 463 41.77 -3.98 -2.36
C PRO A 463 40.34 -3.82 -1.83
N LEU A 464 40.06 -4.39 -0.64
CA LEU A 464 38.74 -4.28 -0.01
C LEU A 464 38.36 -2.83 0.28
N LEU A 465 39.32 -2.03 0.77
CA LEU A 465 39.11 -0.62 1.12
C LEU A 465 38.65 0.20 -0.10
N ASP A 466 39.35 0.09 -1.23
CA ASP A 466 39.02 0.84 -2.45
C ASP A 466 37.62 0.49 -2.96
N ARG A 467 37.25 -0.81 -2.90
CA ARG A 467 35.90 -1.24 -3.26
C ARG A 467 34.85 -0.68 -2.30
N GLN A 468 35.10 -0.76 -1.00
CA GLN A 468 34.21 -0.16 0.01
C GLN A 468 34.02 1.34 -0.24
N GLN A 469 35.08 2.07 -0.56
CA GLN A 469 35.01 3.50 -0.87
C GLN A 469 34.25 3.79 -2.17
N ALA A 470 34.48 3.01 -3.23
CA ALA A 470 33.78 3.16 -4.50
C ALA A 470 32.25 2.99 -4.35
N PHE A 471 31.82 2.08 -3.46
CA PHE A 471 30.41 1.87 -3.11
C PHE A 471 29.92 2.75 -1.93
N GLY A 472 30.74 3.70 -1.47
CA GLY A 472 30.35 4.70 -0.48
C GLY A 472 30.20 4.20 0.95
N TYR A 473 30.88 3.12 1.34
CA TYR A 473 30.88 2.62 2.72
C TYR A 473 31.57 3.64 3.64
N SER A 474 31.00 3.82 4.83
CA SER A 474 31.58 4.65 5.88
C SER A 474 31.95 3.82 7.12
N GLN A 475 32.80 4.40 7.97
CA GLN A 475 33.08 3.85 9.30
C GLN A 475 31.81 3.75 10.15
N GLU A 476 30.87 4.69 9.96
CA GLU A 476 29.59 4.70 10.66
C GLU A 476 28.70 3.52 10.24
N ASP A 477 28.66 3.19 8.95
CA ASP A 477 27.89 2.05 8.43
C ASP A 477 28.36 0.73 9.07
N ILE A 478 29.69 0.52 9.09
CA ILE A 478 30.28 -0.69 9.66
C ILE A 478 29.98 -0.79 11.15
N LYS A 479 30.20 0.30 11.90
CA LYS A 479 30.11 0.30 13.36
C LYS A 479 28.67 0.32 13.87
N MET A 480 27.81 1.15 13.28
CA MET A 480 26.44 1.35 13.76
C MET A 480 25.42 0.40 13.13
N LEU A 481 25.65 -0.09 11.92
CA LEU A 481 24.68 -0.93 11.21
C LEU A 481 25.16 -2.37 11.10
N MET A 482 26.29 -2.62 10.45
CA MET A 482 26.73 -3.98 10.11
C MET A 482 27.16 -4.78 11.35
N ALA A 483 27.92 -4.17 12.26
CA ALA A 483 28.40 -4.86 13.46
C ALA A 483 27.24 -5.35 14.36
N PRO A 484 26.22 -4.53 14.72
CA PRO A 484 25.05 -5.01 15.45
C PRO A 484 24.28 -6.13 14.75
N MET A 485 24.11 -6.04 13.42
CA MET A 485 23.43 -7.08 12.64
C MET A 485 24.17 -8.42 12.70
N ALA A 486 25.50 -8.41 12.59
CA ALA A 486 26.33 -9.62 12.70
C ALA A 486 26.40 -10.17 14.15
N GLN A 487 26.39 -9.30 15.16
CA GLN A 487 26.49 -9.70 16.57
C GLN A 487 25.18 -10.22 17.14
N THR A 488 24.06 -9.55 16.87
CA THR A 488 22.77 -9.81 17.52
C THR A 488 21.75 -10.47 16.59
N GLY A 489 21.94 -10.38 15.27
CA GLY A 489 20.93 -10.78 14.29
C GLY A 489 19.70 -9.87 14.28
N GLN A 490 19.85 -8.63 14.74
CA GLN A 490 18.85 -7.56 14.72
C GLN A 490 19.48 -6.28 14.17
N GLU A 491 18.67 -5.46 13.52
CA GLU A 491 19.10 -4.11 13.13
C GLU A 491 19.31 -3.22 14.36
N ALA A 492 20.03 -2.11 14.15
CA ALA A 492 20.32 -1.16 15.22
C ALA A 492 19.11 -0.27 15.56
N LEU A 493 18.96 0.00 16.86
CA LEU A 493 18.01 0.98 17.39
C LEU A 493 18.75 2.29 17.69
N GLY A 494 18.12 3.41 17.38
CA GLY A 494 18.54 4.76 17.73
C GLY A 494 17.42 5.57 18.39
N SER A 495 17.66 6.88 18.50
CA SER A 495 16.75 7.86 19.11
C SER A 495 16.91 9.21 18.42
N MET A 496 16.12 10.21 18.83
CA MET A 496 15.99 11.52 18.19
C MET A 496 15.39 11.43 16.78
N GLY A 497 15.27 12.58 16.10
CA GLY A 497 14.78 12.65 14.72
C GLY A 497 15.94 12.77 13.76
N THR A 498 15.66 12.77 12.46
CA THR A 498 16.67 13.10 11.46
C THR A 498 16.75 14.61 11.26
N ASP A 499 17.96 15.15 11.31
CA ASP A 499 18.26 16.57 11.16
C ASP A 499 19.42 16.82 10.17
N THR A 500 19.75 15.81 9.36
CA THR A 500 20.63 15.92 8.20
C THR A 500 19.85 16.47 6.99
N PRO A 501 20.54 17.02 5.97
CA PRO A 501 19.89 17.45 4.75
C PRO A 501 19.09 16.34 4.07
N LEU A 502 18.06 16.72 3.30
CA LEU A 502 17.53 15.85 2.25
C LEU A 502 18.64 15.53 1.25
N SER A 503 18.64 14.33 0.66
CA SER A 503 19.71 13.90 -0.25
C SER A 503 19.98 14.89 -1.37
N VAL A 504 18.93 15.45 -1.96
CA VAL A 504 19.00 16.47 -3.03
C VAL A 504 19.62 17.81 -2.60
N LEU A 505 19.65 18.10 -1.29
CA LEU A 505 20.19 19.35 -0.72
C LEU A 505 21.58 19.17 -0.12
N SER A 506 22.07 17.94 -0.03
CA SER A 506 23.37 17.64 0.55
C SER A 506 24.52 18.00 -0.40
N ASP A 507 25.59 18.58 0.16
CA ASP A 507 26.84 18.82 -0.58
C ASP A 507 27.73 17.56 -0.69
N ARG A 508 27.38 16.48 0.02
CA ARG A 508 28.02 15.17 -0.08
C ARG A 508 27.38 14.33 -1.17
N SER A 509 28.18 13.45 -1.80
CA SER A 509 27.71 12.48 -2.77
C SER A 509 26.79 11.45 -2.10
N LYS A 510 25.56 11.27 -2.61
CA LYS A 510 24.55 10.41 -2.00
C LYS A 510 24.33 9.14 -2.81
N LEU A 511 23.95 8.06 -2.12
CA LEU A 511 23.50 6.85 -2.80
C LEU A 511 22.07 7.04 -3.31
N LEU A 512 21.77 6.45 -4.46
CA LEU A 512 20.50 6.65 -5.14
C LEU A 512 19.32 6.17 -4.27
N ASP A 513 19.49 5.11 -3.48
CA ASP A 513 18.47 4.59 -2.58
C ASP A 513 17.94 5.65 -1.61
N THR A 514 18.79 6.59 -1.16
CA THR A 514 18.42 7.58 -0.13
C THR A 514 17.37 8.61 -0.58
N TYR A 515 17.17 8.72 -1.91
CA TYR A 515 16.15 9.57 -2.52
C TYR A 515 14.75 8.95 -2.46
N PHE A 516 14.65 7.64 -2.16
CA PHE A 516 13.39 6.93 -2.01
C PHE A 516 13.01 6.86 -0.53
N LYS A 517 11.76 7.16 -0.21
CA LYS A 517 11.20 7.07 1.14
C LYS A 517 10.17 5.97 1.18
N GLN A 518 10.27 5.10 2.18
CA GLN A 518 9.37 3.97 2.41
C GLN A 518 7.97 4.48 2.68
N ASN A 519 6.99 3.98 1.93
CA ASN A 519 5.58 4.27 2.16
C ASN A 519 5.06 3.40 3.32
N PHE A 520 3.98 3.85 3.95
CA PHE A 520 3.40 3.14 5.08
C PHE A 520 1.88 3.32 5.08
N ALA A 521 1.19 2.41 5.74
CA ALA A 521 -0.25 2.45 5.86
C ALA A 521 -0.64 3.42 6.99
N GLN A 522 -1.62 4.28 6.72
CA GLN A 522 -2.27 5.10 7.73
C GLN A 522 -3.76 5.26 7.44
N VAL A 523 -4.59 4.83 8.39
CA VAL A 523 -6.06 4.90 8.37
C VAL A 523 -6.74 3.99 7.35
N THR A 524 -6.39 4.08 6.06
CA THR A 524 -7.11 3.38 4.97
C THR A 524 -6.97 1.86 5.09
N ASN A 525 -5.77 1.40 5.44
CA ASN A 525 -5.47 0.03 5.85
C ASN A 525 -4.51 0.04 7.07
N PRO A 526 -4.37 -1.09 7.79
CA PRO A 526 -3.46 -1.22 8.92
C PRO A 526 -2.09 -1.81 8.52
N PRO A 527 -1.01 -1.45 9.22
CA PRO A 527 0.23 -2.24 9.20
C PRO A 527 0.04 -3.60 9.92
N ILE A 528 0.96 -4.53 9.69
CA ILE A 528 0.99 -5.86 10.34
C ILE A 528 2.03 -5.87 11.47
N ASP A 529 1.90 -6.73 12.48
CA ASP A 529 2.97 -6.95 13.47
C ASP A 529 3.98 -8.01 12.99
N PRO A 530 5.18 -7.64 12.49
CA PRO A 530 6.13 -8.59 11.93
C PRO A 530 6.84 -9.47 12.97
N ILE A 531 6.50 -9.31 14.25
CA ILE A 531 7.07 -10.08 15.37
C ILE A 531 6.03 -11.06 15.91
N ARG A 532 4.79 -10.59 16.15
CA ARG A 532 3.73 -11.40 16.78
C ARG A 532 2.87 -12.14 15.76
N GLU A 533 2.80 -11.63 14.54
CA GLU A 533 2.01 -12.16 13.43
C GLU A 533 2.96 -12.69 12.32
N ASP A 534 4.17 -13.12 12.67
CA ASP A 534 5.17 -13.59 11.70
C ASP A 534 4.69 -14.78 10.85
N ILE A 535 3.77 -15.59 11.39
CA ILE A 535 3.18 -16.76 10.74
C ILE A 535 2.44 -16.43 9.44
N VAL A 536 1.90 -15.21 9.31
CA VAL A 536 1.21 -14.76 8.09
C VAL A 536 2.17 -14.17 7.07
N MET A 537 3.43 -13.92 7.43
CA MET A 537 4.42 -13.29 6.55
C MET A 537 5.34 -14.32 5.88
N SER A 538 5.88 -13.97 4.71
CA SER A 538 6.80 -14.86 3.98
C SER A 538 7.81 -14.10 3.13
N LEU A 539 9.07 -14.57 3.17
CA LEU A 539 10.15 -14.14 2.28
C LEU A 539 10.42 -15.14 1.14
N VAL A 540 9.56 -16.16 0.98
CA VAL A 540 9.64 -17.09 -0.14
C VAL A 540 9.49 -16.34 -1.46
N SER A 541 10.31 -16.70 -2.43
CA SER A 541 10.31 -16.12 -3.77
C SER A 541 10.66 -17.19 -4.80
N PHE A 542 10.32 -16.94 -6.06
CA PHE A 542 10.65 -17.81 -7.19
C PHE A 542 11.52 -17.04 -8.16
N ILE A 543 12.62 -17.66 -8.59
CA ILE A 543 13.53 -17.12 -9.59
C ILE A 543 13.26 -17.82 -10.92
N GLY A 544 13.09 -17.05 -11.99
CA GLY A 544 13.01 -17.58 -13.34
C GLY A 544 11.65 -17.35 -14.00
N PRO A 545 11.30 -18.17 -15.02
CA PRO A 545 10.10 -17.94 -15.81
C PRO A 545 8.86 -18.23 -14.98
N ARG A 546 7.87 -17.34 -15.07
CA ARG A 546 6.54 -17.50 -14.50
C ARG A 546 5.70 -18.34 -15.47
N PRO A 547 5.07 -19.43 -15.02
CA PRO A 547 4.28 -20.29 -15.88
C PRO A 547 3.02 -19.57 -16.42
N ASN A 548 2.41 -20.13 -17.46
CA ASN A 548 1.18 -19.59 -18.03
C ASN A 548 0.02 -19.67 -17.03
N LEU A 549 -0.59 -18.52 -16.72
CA LEU A 549 -1.65 -18.40 -15.71
C LEU A 549 -2.94 -19.14 -16.09
N LEU A 550 -3.24 -19.32 -17.37
CA LEU A 550 -4.49 -19.94 -17.84
C LEU A 550 -4.30 -21.38 -18.36
N ASP A 551 -3.14 -21.99 -18.10
CA ASP A 551 -2.88 -23.39 -18.39
C ASP A 551 -3.09 -24.24 -17.14
N LEU A 552 -4.31 -24.77 -16.99
CA LEU A 552 -4.75 -25.55 -15.83
C LEU A 552 -3.99 -26.86 -15.61
N LYS A 553 -3.29 -27.38 -16.63
CA LYS A 553 -2.62 -28.70 -16.55
C LYS A 553 -1.15 -28.63 -16.92
N GLY A 554 -0.77 -27.93 -17.99
CA GLY A 554 0.58 -27.96 -18.57
C GLY A 554 1.65 -27.21 -17.76
N THR A 555 1.27 -26.43 -16.75
CA THR A 555 2.23 -25.86 -15.79
C THR A 555 2.83 -26.91 -14.84
N SER A 556 2.34 -28.16 -14.87
CA SER A 556 2.87 -29.29 -14.09
C SER A 556 4.23 -29.82 -14.55
N ASP A 557 4.71 -29.43 -15.72
CA ASP A 557 5.97 -29.92 -16.31
C ASP A 557 7.06 -28.84 -16.40
N GLN A 558 6.75 -27.60 -16.03
CA GLN A 558 7.71 -26.49 -16.07
C GLN A 558 8.49 -26.38 -14.76
N MET A 559 9.82 -26.47 -14.83
CA MET A 559 10.65 -26.33 -13.64
C MET A 559 10.64 -24.91 -13.07
N ARG A 560 10.74 -24.82 -11.73
CA ARG A 560 10.67 -23.59 -10.93
C ARG A 560 11.81 -23.60 -9.93
N LEU A 561 12.47 -22.47 -9.74
CA LEU A 561 13.54 -22.34 -8.76
C LEU A 561 13.02 -21.55 -7.56
N GLU A 562 12.85 -22.25 -6.44
CA GLU A 562 12.40 -21.66 -5.19
C GLU A 562 13.56 -21.23 -4.31
N ILE A 563 13.37 -20.09 -3.66
CA ILE A 563 14.23 -19.61 -2.58
C ILE A 563 13.40 -19.35 -1.33
N THR A 564 13.95 -19.70 -0.17
CA THR A 564 13.30 -19.50 1.14
C THR A 564 13.39 -18.05 1.62
N GLN A 565 14.35 -17.29 1.09
CA GLN A 565 14.61 -15.89 1.41
C GLN A 565 15.52 -15.27 0.33
N PRO A 566 15.49 -13.94 0.11
CA PRO A 566 16.11 -13.30 -1.04
C PRO A 566 17.62 -13.02 -0.92
N ILE A 567 18.24 -13.14 0.26
CA ILE A 567 19.63 -12.71 0.49
C ILE A 567 20.60 -13.88 0.31
N PHE A 568 21.39 -13.86 -0.77
CA PHE A 568 22.33 -14.93 -1.09
C PHE A 568 23.71 -14.70 -0.52
N THR A 569 24.32 -15.75 0.03
CA THR A 569 25.78 -15.79 0.21
C THR A 569 26.48 -15.93 -1.13
N ASN A 570 27.77 -15.66 -1.17
CA ASN A 570 28.58 -15.81 -2.39
C ASN A 570 28.53 -17.26 -2.91
N GLU A 571 28.53 -18.25 -2.01
CA GLU A 571 28.40 -19.66 -2.39
C GLU A 571 27.04 -19.97 -3.01
N ALA A 572 25.96 -19.39 -2.47
CA ALA A 572 24.61 -19.56 -3.01
C ALA A 572 24.49 -18.94 -4.41
N LEU A 573 25.06 -17.75 -4.63
CA LEU A 573 25.09 -17.13 -5.96
C LEU A 573 25.85 -18.00 -6.97
N GLU A 574 26.99 -18.58 -6.59
CA GLU A 574 27.75 -19.46 -7.49
C GLU A 574 26.99 -20.74 -7.84
N ARG A 575 26.09 -21.24 -6.97
CA ARG A 575 25.16 -22.33 -7.35
C ARG A 575 24.20 -21.89 -8.45
N ILE A 576 23.66 -20.68 -8.36
CA ILE A 576 22.78 -20.10 -9.39
C ILE A 576 23.53 -19.89 -10.71
N ARG A 577 24.72 -19.28 -10.65
CA ARG A 577 25.53 -19.00 -11.85
C ARG A 577 25.88 -20.27 -12.63
N ASN A 578 26.08 -21.38 -11.92
CA ASN A 578 26.42 -22.68 -12.51
C ASN A 578 25.21 -23.62 -12.63
N ILE A 579 23.98 -23.13 -12.43
CA ILE A 579 22.78 -23.98 -12.40
C ILE A 579 22.60 -24.78 -13.69
N GLY A 580 22.87 -24.18 -14.85
CA GLY A 580 22.75 -24.86 -16.15
C GLY A 580 23.76 -25.99 -16.40
N ILE A 581 24.68 -26.25 -15.47
CA ILE A 581 25.60 -27.41 -15.51
C ILE A 581 24.97 -28.64 -14.83
N VAL A 582 23.98 -28.44 -13.95
CA VAL A 582 23.28 -29.55 -13.29
C VAL A 582 22.52 -30.34 -14.37
N GLU A 583 22.67 -31.66 -14.40
CA GLU A 583 21.97 -32.50 -15.40
C GLU A 583 20.44 -32.37 -15.20
N ASP A 584 19.70 -32.48 -16.30
CA ASP A 584 18.22 -32.48 -16.31
C ASP A 584 17.53 -31.21 -15.76
N ASN A 585 18.14 -30.02 -15.87
CA ASN A 585 17.46 -28.75 -15.56
C ASN A 585 17.41 -27.76 -16.74
N PRO A 586 16.30 -27.01 -16.92
CA PRO A 586 16.13 -26.05 -18.01
C PRO A 586 16.65 -24.64 -17.68
N PHE A 587 17.25 -24.41 -16.50
CA PHE A 587 17.70 -23.09 -16.10
C PHE A 587 19.00 -22.72 -16.77
N ARG A 588 18.99 -21.57 -17.45
CA ARG A 588 20.15 -21.00 -18.11
C ARG A 588 20.37 -19.61 -17.56
N THR A 589 21.56 -19.43 -17.00
CA THR A 589 21.95 -18.17 -16.36
C THR A 589 22.97 -17.43 -17.20
N VAL A 590 22.82 -16.12 -17.31
CA VAL A 590 23.84 -15.21 -17.86
C VAL A 590 24.19 -14.15 -16.83
N THR A 591 25.44 -13.71 -16.82
CA THR A 591 25.87 -12.55 -16.02
C THR A 591 26.11 -11.37 -16.94
N LEU A 592 25.44 -10.25 -16.65
CA LEU A 592 25.63 -8.99 -17.35
C LEU A 592 26.41 -8.05 -16.44
N ASP A 593 27.49 -7.49 -16.99
CA ASP A 593 28.32 -6.51 -16.31
C ASP A 593 27.61 -5.15 -16.28
N THR A 594 27.45 -4.61 -15.08
CA THR A 594 26.83 -3.30 -14.80
C THR A 594 27.85 -2.20 -14.55
N THR A 595 29.11 -2.42 -14.95
CA THR A 595 30.18 -1.42 -14.93
C THR A 595 30.46 -0.86 -16.34
N TYR A 596 31.16 0.26 -16.43
CA TYR A 596 31.70 0.80 -17.69
C TYR A 596 33.07 1.45 -17.51
N ASP A 597 33.76 1.73 -18.62
CA ASP A 597 35.11 2.30 -18.62
C ASP A 597 35.08 3.75 -18.14
N VAL A 598 35.93 4.07 -17.16
CA VAL A 598 36.10 5.42 -16.61
C VAL A 598 36.51 6.43 -17.70
N ALA A 599 37.24 5.99 -18.73
CA ALA A 599 37.67 6.82 -19.84
C ALA A 599 36.51 7.40 -20.67
N ASN A 600 35.33 6.78 -20.63
CA ASN A 600 34.14 7.28 -21.34
C ASN A 600 33.46 8.44 -20.60
N GLY A 601 33.84 8.72 -19.34
CA GLY A 601 33.27 9.79 -18.53
C GLY A 601 31.86 9.51 -17.97
N PRO A 602 31.35 10.37 -17.06
CA PRO A 602 30.07 10.16 -16.37
C PRO A 602 28.88 10.05 -17.32
N ASP A 603 28.85 10.88 -18.37
CA ASP A 603 27.71 10.98 -19.29
C ASP A 603 27.46 9.70 -20.11
N PHE A 604 28.43 8.77 -20.13
CA PHE A 604 28.28 7.47 -20.79
C PHE A 604 27.34 6.50 -20.05
N MET A 605 26.94 6.82 -18.81
CA MET A 605 26.05 5.96 -18.01
C MET A 605 24.77 5.58 -18.77
N GLU A 606 24.17 6.55 -19.48
CA GLU A 606 22.94 6.31 -20.24
C GLU A 606 23.12 5.24 -21.31
N ALA A 607 24.15 5.38 -22.14
CA ALA A 607 24.47 4.44 -23.20
C ALA A 607 24.78 3.05 -22.64
N GLN A 608 25.45 2.98 -21.49
CA GLN A 608 25.72 1.70 -20.82
C GLN A 608 24.43 1.05 -20.29
N ILE A 609 23.51 1.82 -19.69
CA ILE A 609 22.21 1.30 -19.24
C ILE A 609 21.42 0.75 -20.42
N GLU A 610 21.40 1.46 -21.55
CA GLU A 610 20.74 0.98 -22.77
C GLU A 610 21.39 -0.29 -23.31
N ALA A 611 22.72 -0.39 -23.26
CA ALA A 611 23.46 -1.58 -23.66
C ALA A 611 23.12 -2.79 -22.77
N ILE A 612 23.00 -2.60 -21.46
CA ILE A 612 22.59 -3.64 -20.50
C ILE A 612 21.16 -4.07 -20.78
N CYS A 613 20.24 -3.13 -20.98
CA CYS A 613 18.84 -3.42 -21.31
C CYS A 613 18.71 -4.22 -22.62
N ALA A 614 19.46 -3.83 -23.64
CA ALA A 614 19.52 -4.56 -24.92
C ALA A 614 20.17 -5.94 -24.78
N ALA A 615 21.21 -6.08 -23.94
CA ALA A 615 21.82 -7.37 -23.64
C ALA A 615 20.89 -8.29 -22.86
N ALA A 616 20.10 -7.76 -21.92
CA ALA A 616 19.07 -8.50 -21.22
C ALA A 616 17.97 -8.98 -22.17
N GLU A 617 17.47 -8.11 -23.06
CA GLU A 617 16.50 -8.49 -24.10
C GLU A 617 17.02 -9.61 -25.01
N ARG A 618 18.27 -9.49 -25.48
CA ARG A 618 18.93 -10.56 -26.26
C ARG A 618 19.08 -11.85 -25.47
N ALA A 619 19.52 -11.77 -24.22
CA ALA A 619 19.71 -12.95 -23.38
C ALA A 619 18.41 -13.73 -23.19
N VAL A 620 17.29 -13.06 -22.92
CA VAL A 620 15.99 -13.73 -22.82
C VAL A 620 15.62 -14.40 -24.14
N THR A 621 15.85 -13.71 -25.26
CA THR A 621 15.59 -14.25 -26.61
C THR A 621 16.47 -15.47 -26.93
N ASP A 622 17.72 -15.49 -26.45
CA ASP A 622 18.65 -16.62 -26.60
C ASP A 622 18.36 -17.80 -25.64
N GLY A 623 17.27 -17.71 -24.87
CA GLY A 623 16.78 -18.74 -23.96
C GLY A 623 17.42 -18.74 -22.58
N TYR A 624 18.05 -17.64 -22.15
CA TYR A 624 18.44 -17.45 -20.75
C TYR A 624 17.22 -17.02 -19.93
N ASN A 625 16.99 -17.72 -18.82
CA ASN A 625 15.83 -17.51 -17.95
C ASN A 625 16.21 -17.05 -16.54
N ILE A 626 17.51 -16.83 -16.28
CA ILE A 626 18.01 -16.09 -15.13
C ILE A 626 19.07 -15.10 -15.60
N ILE A 627 18.91 -13.82 -15.25
CA ILE A 627 19.90 -12.77 -15.49
C ILE A 627 20.48 -12.35 -14.15
N ILE A 628 21.80 -12.45 -14.02
CA ILE A 628 22.57 -11.86 -12.93
C ILE A 628 23.09 -10.51 -13.39
N LEU A 629 22.63 -9.42 -12.78
CA LEU A 629 23.23 -8.11 -12.95
C LEU A 629 24.36 -7.99 -11.92
N SER A 630 25.59 -7.72 -12.38
CA SER A 630 26.78 -7.75 -11.52
C SER A 630 27.63 -6.49 -11.64
N ASP A 631 27.97 -5.87 -10.53
CA ASP A 631 28.93 -4.74 -10.46
C ASP A 631 30.33 -5.18 -9.99
N ARG A 632 30.56 -6.50 -9.86
CA ARG A 632 31.80 -7.07 -9.32
C ARG A 632 33.06 -6.67 -10.10
N ALA A 633 32.92 -6.26 -11.36
CA ALA A 633 34.01 -5.83 -12.23
C ALA A 633 34.59 -4.44 -11.90
N VAL A 634 34.11 -3.78 -10.83
CA VAL A 634 34.63 -2.47 -10.40
C VAL A 634 36.16 -2.52 -10.19
N SER A 635 36.86 -1.54 -10.74
CA SER A 635 38.31 -1.37 -10.66
C SER A 635 38.69 0.10 -10.89
N ALA A 636 39.96 0.46 -10.80
CA ALA A 636 40.40 1.83 -11.10
C ALA A 636 39.91 2.32 -12.49
N GLU A 637 39.79 1.42 -13.46
CA GLU A 637 39.35 1.67 -14.83
C GLU A 637 37.86 1.41 -15.08
N ARG A 638 37.14 0.82 -14.12
CA ARG A 638 35.74 0.37 -14.27
C ARG A 638 34.86 0.93 -13.18
N VAL A 639 33.97 1.86 -13.52
CA VAL A 639 32.99 2.46 -12.60
C VAL A 639 31.68 1.66 -12.61
N ALA A 640 31.07 1.47 -11.45
CA ALA A 640 29.78 0.80 -11.31
C ALA A 640 28.59 1.74 -11.57
N ILE A 641 27.59 1.25 -12.29
CA ILE A 641 26.26 1.88 -12.31
C ILE A 641 25.59 1.58 -10.96
N PRO A 642 24.92 2.56 -10.31
CA PRO A 642 24.17 2.31 -9.08
C PRO A 642 23.24 1.10 -9.24
N ALA A 643 23.33 0.15 -8.30
CA ALA A 643 22.69 -1.16 -8.47
C ALA A 643 21.16 -1.04 -8.60
N LEU A 644 20.56 -0.11 -7.87
CA LEU A 644 19.13 0.21 -7.97
C LEU A 644 18.73 0.67 -9.38
N LEU A 645 19.54 1.53 -10.01
CA LEU A 645 19.26 2.04 -11.36
C LEU A 645 19.38 0.94 -12.41
N ALA A 646 20.44 0.14 -12.36
CA ALA A 646 20.62 -0.99 -13.27
C ALA A 646 19.48 -2.03 -13.14
N THR A 647 19.05 -2.30 -11.90
CA THR A 647 17.94 -3.21 -11.60
C THR A 647 16.63 -2.69 -12.18
N SER A 648 16.27 -1.45 -11.84
CA SER A 648 14.99 -0.87 -12.24
C SER A 648 14.90 -0.64 -13.75
N ALA A 649 15.96 -0.13 -14.37
CA ALA A 649 16.03 0.05 -15.82
C ALA A 649 15.81 -1.28 -16.56
N THR A 650 16.51 -2.34 -16.15
CA THR A 650 16.37 -3.67 -16.74
C THR A 650 14.97 -4.25 -16.52
N HIS A 651 14.44 -4.14 -15.28
CA HIS A 651 13.11 -4.61 -14.93
C HIS A 651 12.02 -3.97 -15.80
N HIS A 652 11.98 -2.63 -15.86
CA HIS A 652 11.00 -1.92 -16.66
C HIS A 652 11.18 -2.09 -18.16
N HIS A 653 12.42 -2.21 -18.65
CA HIS A 653 12.69 -2.52 -20.06
C HIS A 653 12.09 -3.87 -20.45
N LEU A 654 12.34 -4.91 -19.65
CA LEU A 654 11.79 -6.25 -19.90
C LEU A 654 10.25 -6.27 -19.80
N ILE A 655 9.64 -5.46 -18.93
CA ILE A 655 8.16 -5.31 -18.90
C ILE A 655 7.66 -4.71 -20.20
N ARG A 656 8.25 -3.60 -20.66
CA ARG A 656 7.85 -2.92 -21.92
C ARG A 656 8.00 -3.83 -23.15
N LYS A 657 8.95 -4.76 -23.11
CA LYS A 657 9.18 -5.76 -24.16
C LYS A 657 8.33 -7.02 -24.03
N GLY A 658 7.54 -7.17 -22.94
CA GLY A 658 6.76 -8.39 -22.69
C GLY A 658 7.62 -9.60 -22.32
N LEU A 659 8.85 -9.39 -21.85
CA LEU A 659 9.83 -10.44 -21.54
C LEU A 659 10.01 -10.69 -20.04
N ARG A 660 9.51 -9.80 -19.16
CA ARG A 660 9.81 -9.87 -17.72
C ARG A 660 9.29 -11.15 -17.04
N THR A 661 8.20 -11.73 -17.51
CA THR A 661 7.69 -13.01 -16.98
C THR A 661 8.54 -14.21 -17.39
N SER A 662 9.43 -14.07 -18.37
CA SER A 662 10.23 -15.18 -18.91
C SER A 662 11.59 -15.34 -18.24
N VAL A 663 11.94 -14.44 -17.31
CA VAL A 663 13.28 -14.36 -16.73
C VAL A 663 13.26 -13.90 -15.28
N GLY A 664 14.12 -14.49 -14.46
CA GLY A 664 14.38 -14.02 -13.11
C GLY A 664 15.55 -13.05 -13.02
N LEU A 665 15.48 -12.08 -12.11
CA LEU A 665 16.53 -11.07 -11.90
C LEU A 665 17.22 -11.25 -10.55
N VAL A 666 18.52 -11.56 -10.60
CA VAL A 666 19.39 -11.69 -9.43
C VAL A 666 20.43 -10.58 -9.45
N ILE A 667 20.61 -9.88 -8.34
CA ILE A 667 21.50 -8.72 -8.27
C ILE A 667 22.74 -9.08 -7.44
N GLU A 668 23.90 -9.14 -8.09
CA GLU A 668 25.20 -9.27 -7.44
C GLU A 668 25.82 -7.89 -7.30
N THR A 669 25.88 -7.37 -6.08
CA THR A 669 26.27 -5.97 -5.88
C THR A 669 27.10 -5.72 -4.63
N GLY A 670 28.03 -4.78 -4.74
CA GLY A 670 28.82 -4.28 -3.62
C GLY A 670 28.10 -3.21 -2.78
N GLU A 671 27.02 -2.61 -3.27
CA GLU A 671 26.38 -1.42 -2.69
C GLU A 671 25.57 -1.68 -1.39
N PRO A 672 24.70 -2.71 -1.30
CA PRO A 672 23.78 -2.89 -0.18
C PRO A 672 24.44 -3.38 1.10
N ARG A 673 24.23 -2.61 2.17
CA ARG A 673 24.68 -2.88 3.55
C ARG A 673 23.67 -2.43 4.61
N GLU A 674 22.69 -1.61 4.23
CA GLU A 674 21.57 -1.19 5.05
C GLU A 674 20.26 -1.85 4.56
N VAL A 675 19.35 -2.18 5.49
CA VAL A 675 18.02 -2.76 5.20
C VAL A 675 17.29 -2.05 4.07
N HIS A 676 17.31 -0.71 4.05
CA HIS A 676 16.60 0.07 3.05
C HIS A 676 17.05 -0.22 1.60
N GLN A 677 18.35 -0.43 1.38
CA GLN A 677 18.91 -0.73 0.05
C GLN A 677 18.46 -2.11 -0.46
N PHE A 678 18.26 -3.07 0.45
CA PHE A 678 17.63 -4.35 0.08
C PHE A 678 16.16 -4.16 -0.29
N CYS A 679 15.45 -3.28 0.43
CA CYS A 679 14.04 -3.01 0.18
C CYS A 679 13.81 -2.29 -1.16
N THR A 680 14.67 -1.34 -1.54
CA THR A 680 14.59 -0.65 -2.83
C THR A 680 14.86 -1.62 -3.98
N LEU A 681 15.94 -2.40 -3.92
CA LEU A 681 16.23 -3.43 -4.94
C LEU A 681 15.07 -4.41 -5.12
N ALA A 682 14.48 -4.90 -4.02
CA ALA A 682 13.29 -5.76 -4.07
C ALA A 682 12.09 -5.04 -4.70
N GLY A 683 11.78 -3.82 -4.24
CA GLY A 683 10.64 -3.04 -4.74
C GLY A 683 10.70 -2.69 -6.23
N TYR A 684 11.91 -2.67 -6.81
CA TYR A 684 12.14 -2.45 -8.25
C TYR A 684 12.52 -3.71 -9.03
N GLY A 685 12.26 -4.90 -8.45
CA GLY A 685 12.14 -6.15 -9.22
C GLY A 685 13.27 -7.17 -9.06
N ALA A 686 14.14 -7.02 -8.07
CA ALA A 686 15.12 -8.04 -7.70
C ALA A 686 14.44 -9.23 -6.98
N GLU A 687 14.57 -10.43 -7.53
CA GLU A 687 14.03 -11.65 -6.90
C GLU A 687 15.00 -12.22 -5.86
N ALA A 688 16.29 -11.98 -6.03
CA ALA A 688 17.33 -12.28 -5.05
C ALA A 688 18.50 -11.29 -5.15
N ILE A 689 19.22 -11.11 -4.04
CA ILE A 689 20.29 -10.13 -3.87
C ILE A 689 21.48 -10.83 -3.21
N ASN A 690 22.65 -10.74 -3.84
CA ASN A 690 23.93 -11.13 -3.26
C ASN A 690 24.74 -9.87 -2.91
N PRO A 691 24.74 -9.42 -1.64
CA PRO A 691 25.55 -8.29 -1.19
C PRO A 691 26.99 -8.72 -0.92
N TYR A 692 27.75 -9.04 -1.97
CA TYR A 692 29.05 -9.72 -1.82
C TYR A 692 30.04 -8.93 -0.98
N LEU A 693 30.06 -7.60 -1.14
CA LEU A 693 31.02 -6.74 -0.44
C LEU A 693 30.68 -6.60 1.04
N ALA A 694 29.40 -6.68 1.40
CA ALA A 694 28.99 -6.70 2.80
C ALA A 694 29.52 -7.96 3.51
N PHE A 695 29.47 -9.13 2.86
CA PHE A 695 30.03 -10.36 3.42
C PHE A 695 31.55 -10.32 3.53
N GLU A 696 32.25 -9.79 2.52
CA GLU A 696 33.71 -9.62 2.58
C GLU A 696 34.13 -8.63 3.67
N THR A 697 33.34 -7.56 3.88
CA THR A 697 33.53 -6.60 4.97
C THR A 697 33.33 -7.26 6.34
N LEU A 698 32.34 -8.15 6.48
CA LEU A 698 32.12 -8.90 7.72
C LEU A 698 33.22 -9.93 7.99
N GLU A 699 33.82 -10.52 6.95
CA GLU A 699 34.98 -11.41 7.04
C GLU A 699 36.19 -10.66 7.63
N ASP A 700 36.45 -9.44 7.14
CA ASP A 700 37.50 -8.55 7.66
C ASP A 700 37.22 -8.03 9.08
N LEU A 701 35.94 -7.72 9.39
CA LEU A 701 35.51 -7.22 10.69
C LEU A 701 35.48 -8.30 11.79
N LEU A 702 35.44 -9.58 11.41
CA LEU A 702 35.25 -10.71 12.34
C LEU A 702 36.15 -10.67 13.58
N PRO A 703 37.47 -10.37 13.50
CA PRO A 703 38.34 -10.30 14.67
C PRO A 703 37.90 -9.26 15.72
N GLN A 704 37.11 -8.26 15.31
CA GLN A 704 36.65 -7.15 16.15
C GLN A 704 35.24 -7.39 16.73
N LEU A 705 34.47 -8.35 16.21
CA LEU A 705 33.07 -8.58 16.60
C LEU A 705 32.88 -9.33 17.93
N GLY A 706 33.96 -9.69 18.62
CA GLY A 706 33.97 -10.34 19.94
C GLY A 706 34.47 -11.79 19.90
N SER A 707 35.02 -12.27 21.03
CA SER A 707 35.60 -13.62 21.12
C SER A 707 34.53 -14.71 21.00
N GLY A 708 34.65 -15.58 19.98
CA GLY A 708 33.82 -16.79 19.82
C GLY A 708 32.72 -16.72 18.73
N LEU A 709 32.64 -15.63 17.95
CA LEU A 709 31.78 -15.58 16.77
C LEU A 709 32.48 -16.21 15.56
N SER A 710 31.93 -17.27 14.98
CA SER A 710 32.42 -17.82 13.70
C SER A 710 31.89 -17.03 12.51
N LEU A 711 32.61 -17.04 11.40
CA LEU A 711 32.19 -16.37 10.15
C LEU A 711 30.80 -16.83 9.69
N GLU A 712 30.55 -18.13 9.71
CA GLU A 712 29.25 -18.71 9.34
C GLU A 712 28.10 -18.17 10.22
N LYS A 713 28.35 -18.04 11.53
CA LYS A 713 27.37 -17.50 12.48
C LYS A 713 27.16 -16.00 12.28
N ALA A 714 28.21 -15.25 11.96
CA ALA A 714 28.12 -13.83 11.61
C ALA A 714 27.26 -13.63 10.35
N PHE A 715 27.49 -14.40 9.28
CA PHE A 715 26.70 -14.35 8.04
C PHE A 715 25.23 -14.73 8.28
N LYS A 716 24.98 -15.82 9.00
CA LYS A 716 23.61 -16.23 9.38
C LYS A 716 22.88 -15.15 10.17
N ARG A 717 23.56 -14.48 11.11
CA ARG A 717 22.97 -13.39 11.89
C ARG A 717 22.71 -12.17 11.03
N TYR A 718 23.66 -11.78 10.17
CA TYR A 718 23.47 -10.66 9.24
C TYR A 718 22.27 -10.88 8.31
N ILE A 719 22.18 -12.05 7.67
CA ILE A 719 21.02 -12.42 6.83
C ILE A 719 19.73 -12.39 7.63
N LYS A 720 19.73 -12.94 8.86
CA LYS A 720 18.56 -12.90 9.76
C LYS A 720 18.14 -11.46 10.08
N ALA A 721 19.10 -10.56 10.32
CA ALA A 721 18.83 -9.15 10.61
C ALA A 721 18.19 -8.46 9.40
N VAL A 722 18.76 -8.65 8.20
CA VAL A 722 18.22 -8.10 6.94
C VAL A 722 16.83 -8.65 6.66
N ASN A 723 16.60 -9.96 6.83
CA ASN A 723 15.29 -10.58 6.64
C ASN A 723 14.23 -10.03 7.60
N LYS A 724 14.59 -9.83 8.87
CA LYS A 724 13.70 -9.15 9.84
C LYS A 724 13.42 -7.70 9.45
N GLY A 725 14.43 -7.00 8.91
CA GLY A 725 14.29 -5.65 8.38
C GLY A 725 13.34 -5.59 7.19
N LEU A 726 13.47 -6.52 6.22
CA LEU A 726 12.57 -6.64 5.06
C LEU A 726 11.13 -6.86 5.50
N LEU A 727 10.88 -7.86 6.36
CA LEU A 727 9.56 -8.13 6.92
C LEU A 727 8.98 -6.89 7.61
N LYS A 728 9.80 -6.17 8.39
CA LYS A 728 9.37 -4.93 9.03
C LYS A 728 8.97 -3.86 8.02
N VAL A 729 9.78 -3.58 7.00
CA VAL A 729 9.46 -2.55 6.00
C VAL A 729 8.20 -2.94 5.20
N MET A 730 8.05 -4.20 4.81
CA MET A 730 6.83 -4.70 4.16
C MET A 730 5.59 -4.53 5.05
N SER A 731 5.72 -4.85 6.34
CA SER A 731 4.62 -4.74 7.31
C SER A 731 4.13 -3.32 7.54
N LYS A 732 4.95 -2.29 7.26
CA LYS A 732 4.55 -0.88 7.39
C LYS A 732 3.36 -0.53 6.50
N MET A 733 3.27 -1.15 5.31
CA MET A 733 2.14 -1.01 4.39
C MET A 733 1.10 -2.14 4.57
N GLY A 734 1.32 -3.06 5.51
CA GLY A 734 0.48 -4.24 5.71
C GLY A 734 0.69 -5.35 4.67
N ILE A 735 1.87 -5.40 4.02
CA ILE A 735 2.18 -6.41 3.01
C ILE A 735 2.81 -7.63 3.68
N SER A 736 2.28 -8.81 3.41
CA SER A 736 2.69 -10.06 4.07
C SER A 736 3.76 -10.83 3.30
N THR A 737 3.81 -10.72 1.96
CA THR A 737 4.67 -11.59 1.13
C THR A 737 5.67 -10.82 0.28
N TYR A 738 6.90 -11.34 0.19
CA TYR A 738 7.96 -10.78 -0.65
C TYR A 738 7.55 -10.80 -2.14
N GLN A 739 6.78 -11.80 -2.56
CA GLN A 739 6.29 -11.92 -3.93
C GLN A 739 5.44 -10.73 -4.36
N SER A 740 4.51 -10.30 -3.50
CA SER A 740 3.66 -9.14 -3.77
C SER A 740 4.42 -7.82 -3.59
N TYR A 741 5.46 -7.78 -2.75
CA TYR A 741 6.31 -6.61 -2.56
C TYR A 741 7.30 -6.40 -3.72
N CYS A 742 7.80 -7.48 -4.32
CA CYS A 742 8.77 -7.45 -5.41
C CYS A 742 8.16 -6.81 -6.68
N GLY A 743 8.74 -5.68 -7.11
CA GLY A 743 8.22 -4.89 -8.24
C GLY A 743 7.01 -4.00 -7.92
N ALA A 744 6.59 -3.90 -6.65
CA ALA A 744 5.43 -3.09 -6.26
C ALA A 744 5.74 -1.60 -6.06
N GLN A 745 7.02 -1.22 -5.94
CA GLN A 745 7.47 0.17 -5.78
C GLN A 745 6.77 0.90 -4.61
N ILE A 746 6.89 0.35 -3.39
CA ILE A 746 6.29 0.92 -2.16
C ILE A 746 7.18 2.06 -1.62
N PHE A 747 7.43 3.05 -2.48
CA PHE A 747 8.30 4.19 -2.22
C PHE A 747 7.81 5.47 -2.90
N ASP A 748 8.08 6.59 -2.26
CA ASP A 748 8.01 7.93 -2.84
C ASP A 748 9.42 8.45 -3.11
N ALA A 749 9.63 9.08 -4.26
CA ALA A 749 10.88 9.75 -4.58
C ALA A 749 10.83 11.23 -4.15
N VAL A 750 11.90 11.71 -3.52
CA VAL A 750 12.06 13.10 -3.10
C VAL A 750 13.35 13.67 -3.70
N GLY A 751 13.22 14.63 -4.61
CA GLY A 751 14.37 15.28 -5.26
C GLY A 751 14.84 14.59 -6.55
N LEU A 752 13.99 13.82 -7.22
CA LEU A 752 14.26 13.21 -8.53
C LEU A 752 13.37 13.83 -9.61
N LYS A 753 13.95 14.16 -10.78
CA LYS A 753 13.21 14.71 -11.94
C LYS A 753 12.13 13.73 -12.42
N SER A 754 10.97 14.26 -12.81
CA SER A 754 9.85 13.45 -13.31
C SER A 754 10.24 12.59 -14.52
N GLU A 755 10.96 13.16 -15.49
CA GLU A 755 11.43 12.43 -16.69
C GLU A 755 12.35 11.24 -16.34
N PHE A 756 13.21 11.41 -15.34
CA PHE A 756 14.10 10.34 -14.87
C PHE A 756 13.30 9.21 -14.21
N VAL A 757 12.34 9.56 -13.35
CA VAL A 757 11.43 8.61 -12.70
C VAL A 757 10.54 7.90 -13.73
N GLU A 758 9.97 8.62 -14.68
CA GLU A 758 9.13 8.05 -15.75
C GLU A 758 9.88 7.02 -16.59
N ARG A 759 11.17 7.25 -16.88
CA ARG A 759 11.97 6.35 -17.71
C ARG A 759 12.45 5.11 -16.95
N TYR A 760 12.99 5.30 -15.74
CA TYR A 760 13.73 4.26 -15.02
C TYR A 760 13.00 3.68 -13.81
N PHE A 761 12.04 4.39 -13.23
CA PHE A 761 11.30 4.01 -12.02
C PHE A 761 9.78 4.18 -12.23
N THR A 762 9.32 3.84 -13.44
CA THR A 762 7.99 4.21 -13.97
C THR A 762 6.89 3.90 -12.97
N GLY A 763 6.14 4.92 -12.58
CA GLY A 763 5.06 4.84 -11.60
C GLY A 763 5.38 5.48 -10.25
N THR A 764 6.63 5.47 -9.80
CA THR A 764 7.01 6.05 -8.49
C THR A 764 6.55 7.51 -8.39
N ALA A 765 5.96 7.91 -7.26
CA ALA A 765 5.54 9.29 -7.06
C ALA A 765 6.76 10.19 -6.85
N THR A 766 6.76 11.38 -7.45
CA THR A 766 7.75 12.44 -7.18
C THR A 766 7.03 13.79 -7.18
N MET A 767 7.03 14.47 -6.04
CA MET A 767 6.37 15.78 -5.87
C MET A 767 7.34 16.96 -5.93
N ILE A 768 8.63 16.68 -5.67
CA ILE A 768 9.70 17.66 -5.70
C ILE A 768 10.79 17.12 -6.61
N GLU A 769 11.03 17.84 -7.69
CA GLU A 769 12.08 17.53 -8.64
C GLU A 769 13.47 17.91 -8.11
N GLY A 770 14.51 17.39 -8.76
CA GLY A 770 15.88 17.67 -8.38
C GLY A 770 16.86 17.09 -9.38
N ILE A 771 17.57 16.04 -8.98
CA ILE A 771 18.59 15.41 -9.82
C ILE A 771 17.98 14.48 -10.87
N GLY A 772 18.70 14.28 -11.98
CA GLY A 772 18.43 13.24 -12.97
C GLY A 772 19.65 12.36 -13.22
N LEU A 773 19.66 11.64 -14.35
CA LEU A 773 20.70 10.67 -14.68
C LEU A 773 22.12 11.27 -14.68
N HIS A 774 22.29 12.47 -15.24
CA HIS A 774 23.58 13.14 -15.33
C HIS A 774 24.19 13.42 -13.95
N GLU A 775 23.39 13.91 -13.00
CA GLU A 775 23.84 14.17 -11.63
C GLU A 775 24.16 12.86 -10.90
N VAL A 776 23.31 11.84 -11.02
CA VAL A 776 23.55 10.49 -10.46
C VAL A 776 24.87 9.91 -10.98
N ALA A 777 25.14 10.04 -12.29
CA ALA A 777 26.36 9.55 -12.89
C ALA A 777 27.61 10.27 -12.38
N ARG A 778 27.53 11.60 -12.22
CA ARG A 778 28.61 12.39 -11.63
C ARG A 778 28.90 12.04 -10.18
N GLU A 779 27.86 11.79 -9.37
CA GLU A 779 28.04 11.37 -7.98
C GLU A 779 28.71 10.00 -7.87
N ALA A 780 28.34 9.04 -8.74
CA ALA A 780 29.00 7.75 -8.84
C ALA A 780 30.48 7.89 -9.26
N PHE A 781 30.77 8.72 -10.27
CA PHE A 781 32.14 9.03 -10.70
C PHE A 781 32.97 9.69 -9.61
N ARG A 782 32.39 10.61 -8.84
CA ARG A 782 33.10 11.30 -7.77
C ARG A 782 33.53 10.32 -6.67
N ARG A 783 32.63 9.42 -6.24
CA ARG A 783 32.98 8.35 -5.28
C ARG A 783 34.07 7.43 -5.83
N HIS A 784 33.98 7.09 -7.11
CA HIS A 784 34.99 6.28 -7.80
C HIS A 784 36.36 6.97 -7.79
N GLN A 785 36.41 8.25 -8.13
CA GLN A 785 37.65 9.04 -8.11
C GLN A 785 38.21 9.21 -6.70
N ASP A 786 37.36 9.38 -5.69
CA ASP A 786 37.79 9.45 -4.29
C ASP A 786 38.40 8.11 -3.82
N ALA A 787 37.87 6.99 -4.31
CA ALA A 787 38.32 5.64 -3.96
C ALA A 787 39.65 5.22 -4.63
N PHE A 788 39.88 5.64 -5.87
CA PHE A 788 41.07 5.26 -6.66
C PHE A 788 42.07 6.42 -6.87
N GLY A 789 41.81 7.58 -6.27
CA GLY A 789 42.64 8.78 -6.39
C GLY A 789 43.63 8.96 -5.24
N ASP A 790 44.47 10.00 -5.35
CA ASP A 790 45.56 10.27 -4.41
C ASP A 790 45.10 11.04 -3.15
N ASN A 791 43.84 10.88 -2.71
CA ASN A 791 43.34 11.62 -1.55
C ASN A 791 43.92 11.03 -0.24
N PRO A 792 44.77 11.77 0.51
CA PRO A 792 45.44 11.22 1.69
C PRO A 792 44.48 10.76 2.79
N ILE A 793 43.26 11.33 2.81
CA ILE A 793 42.22 10.98 3.78
C ILE A 793 41.74 9.54 3.54
N TYR A 794 41.54 9.17 2.27
CA TYR A 794 40.95 7.89 1.89
C TYR A 794 42.00 6.81 1.67
N ALA A 795 43.28 7.16 1.56
CA ALA A 795 44.38 6.20 1.35
C ALA A 795 44.47 5.08 2.41
N SER A 796 43.93 5.26 3.62
CA SER A 796 44.02 4.25 4.68
C SER A 796 42.75 4.06 5.52
N ALA A 797 41.67 4.79 5.21
CA ALA A 797 40.45 4.76 6.00
C ALA A 797 39.21 5.06 5.15
N LEU A 798 38.07 4.48 5.54
CA LEU A 798 36.76 4.89 5.04
C LEU A 798 36.40 6.30 5.54
N ASP A 799 35.47 6.94 4.85
CA ASP A 799 34.88 8.18 5.34
C ASP A 799 34.26 7.97 6.74
N VAL A 800 34.29 9.02 7.56
CA VAL A 800 33.77 8.94 8.94
C VAL A 800 32.24 8.76 8.99
N GLY A 801 31.53 9.06 7.91
CA GLY A 801 30.06 9.06 7.86
C GLY A 801 29.51 10.33 8.49
N GLY A 802 28.53 10.21 9.38
CA GLY A 802 27.85 11.33 10.02
C GLY A 802 26.39 11.45 9.60
N GLU A 803 25.80 10.41 9.03
CA GLU A 803 24.37 10.35 8.78
C GLU A 803 23.62 10.18 10.11
N TYR A 804 24.09 9.29 10.98
CA TYR A 804 23.36 8.89 12.19
C TYR A 804 23.73 9.69 13.42
N GLY A 805 24.91 10.31 13.43
CA GLY A 805 25.27 11.25 14.48
C GLY A 805 26.35 12.23 14.06
N TYR A 806 26.25 13.45 14.58
CA TYR A 806 27.16 14.54 14.25
C TYR A 806 28.65 14.16 14.36
N ARG A 807 29.40 14.51 13.31
CA ARG A 807 30.86 14.43 13.24
C ARG A 807 31.38 15.70 12.62
N VAL A 808 32.51 16.20 13.10
CA VAL A 808 33.15 17.44 12.60
C VAL A 808 33.48 17.36 11.09
N ARG A 809 33.79 16.16 10.58
CA ARG A 809 34.05 15.89 9.16
C ARG A 809 32.90 15.16 8.46
N GLY A 810 31.75 15.04 9.12
CA GLY A 810 30.64 14.23 8.65
C GLY A 810 29.64 15.00 7.80
N GLU A 811 28.44 14.42 7.68
CA GLU A 811 27.29 15.16 7.14
C GLU A 811 26.93 16.35 8.04
N SER A 812 26.33 17.37 7.44
CA SER A 812 25.82 18.54 8.14
C SER A 812 24.61 18.16 9.01
N HIS A 813 24.43 18.83 10.14
CA HIS A 813 23.28 18.64 11.02
C HIS A 813 22.71 20.00 11.43
N VAL A 814 21.38 20.09 11.56
CA VAL A 814 20.77 21.30 12.10
C VAL A 814 21.09 21.45 13.60
N TRP A 815 21.18 20.34 14.34
CA TRP A 815 21.57 20.37 15.75
C TRP A 815 23.08 20.22 15.93
N GLU A 816 23.78 21.35 15.90
CA GLU A 816 25.21 21.42 16.23
C GLU A 816 25.46 21.82 17.69
N PRO A 817 26.64 21.49 18.25
CA PRO A 817 26.99 21.87 19.62
C PRO A 817 26.83 23.38 19.91
N GLU A 818 27.20 24.24 18.96
CA GLU A 818 27.08 25.70 19.11
C GLU A 818 25.61 26.16 19.11
N VAL A 819 24.80 25.64 18.17
CA VAL A 819 23.35 25.91 18.09
C VAL A 819 22.65 25.55 19.40
N ILE A 820 22.97 24.39 19.97
CA ILE A 820 22.43 23.93 21.25
C ILE A 820 22.86 24.85 22.39
N ALA A 821 24.15 25.21 22.45
CA ALA A 821 24.69 26.07 23.49
C ALA A 821 24.04 27.47 23.47
N ASP A 822 23.86 28.06 22.30
CA ASP A 822 23.22 29.37 22.17
C ASP A 822 21.75 29.35 22.60
N LEU A 823 20.99 28.31 22.24
CA LEU A 823 19.61 28.16 22.69
C LEU A 823 19.53 28.01 24.22
N GLN A 824 20.39 27.17 24.81
CA GLN A 824 20.42 26.96 26.26
C GLN A 824 20.76 28.25 27.02
N HIS A 825 21.75 29.01 26.55
CA HIS A 825 22.10 30.30 27.15
C HIS A 825 21.00 31.35 26.97
N ALA A 826 20.31 31.34 25.83
CA ALA A 826 19.18 32.24 25.58
C ALA A 826 18.06 32.02 26.61
N VAL A 827 17.62 30.77 26.80
CA VAL A 827 16.49 30.47 27.71
C VAL A 827 16.85 30.53 29.19
N ARG A 828 18.10 30.17 29.57
CA ARG A 828 18.54 30.25 30.98
C ARG A 828 18.86 31.68 31.41
N GLY A 829 19.42 32.49 30.52
CA GLY A 829 19.82 33.87 30.78
C GLY A 829 18.82 34.94 30.34
N ASN A 830 17.68 34.54 29.75
CA ASN A 830 16.71 35.43 29.11
C ASN A 830 17.36 36.39 28.07
N SER A 831 18.34 35.88 27.31
CA SER A 831 19.15 36.69 26.39
C SER A 831 18.57 36.67 24.98
N LYS A 832 18.01 37.82 24.56
CA LYS A 832 17.51 38.03 23.20
C LYS A 832 18.62 37.97 22.14
N GLU A 833 19.83 38.39 22.51
CA GLU A 833 20.99 38.33 21.62
C GLU A 833 21.38 36.88 21.30
N LYS A 834 21.44 36.02 22.33
CA LYS A 834 21.70 34.59 22.16
C LYS A 834 20.60 33.88 21.39
N TYR A 835 19.33 34.25 21.60
CA TYR A 835 18.24 33.74 20.78
C TYR A 835 18.39 34.16 19.31
N ARG A 836 18.79 35.40 19.04
CA ARG A 836 19.05 35.88 17.66
C ARG A 836 20.25 35.18 17.04
N ALA A 837 21.30 34.85 17.80
CA ALA A 837 22.43 34.06 17.31
C ALA A 837 21.97 32.64 16.92
N PHE A 838 21.26 31.94 17.81
CA PHE A 838 20.61 30.66 17.53
C PHE A 838 19.71 30.74 16.27
N ALA A 839 18.80 31.71 16.22
CA ALA A 839 17.86 31.84 15.12
C ALA A 839 18.56 32.19 13.80
N ARG A 840 19.62 33.00 13.80
CA ARG A 840 20.43 33.25 12.61
C ARG A 840 21.14 31.98 12.15
N HIS A 841 21.80 31.25 13.04
CA HIS A 841 22.48 30.01 12.67
C HIS A 841 21.50 29.01 12.02
N VAL A 842 20.32 28.82 12.59
CA VAL A 842 19.31 27.90 12.03
C VAL A 842 18.66 28.44 10.73
N ASN A 843 18.51 29.76 10.57
CA ASN A 843 17.80 30.36 9.44
C ASN A 843 18.70 30.80 8.28
N ASP A 844 19.98 31.04 8.51
CA ASP A 844 20.94 31.51 7.51
C ASP A 844 21.37 30.33 6.62
N GLN A 845 20.42 29.87 5.80
CA GLN A 845 20.58 28.76 4.87
C GLN A 845 21.32 29.14 3.58
N SER A 846 21.85 30.37 3.49
CA SER A 846 22.68 30.82 2.37
C SER A 846 24.06 30.15 2.32
N ALA A 847 24.46 29.48 3.40
CA ALA A 847 25.73 28.75 3.47
C ALA A 847 25.57 27.23 3.34
N GLN A 848 24.46 26.65 3.82
CA GLN A 848 24.16 25.21 3.75
C GLN A 848 22.65 24.99 3.65
N LEU A 849 22.21 24.32 2.57
CA LEU A 849 20.81 23.98 2.35
C LEU A 849 20.46 22.70 3.12
N MET A 850 19.62 22.81 4.14
CA MET A 850 19.27 21.67 5.00
C MET A 850 17.86 21.15 4.74
N THR A 851 16.92 22.06 4.45
CA THR A 851 15.47 21.79 4.48
C THR A 851 14.77 22.47 3.31
N LEU A 852 13.59 21.98 2.90
CA LEU A 852 12.84 22.58 1.79
C LEU A 852 12.42 24.03 2.10
N ARG A 853 11.93 24.28 3.33
CA ARG A 853 11.60 25.64 3.80
C ARG A 853 12.77 26.63 3.76
N GLY A 854 14.00 26.11 3.71
CA GLY A 854 15.21 26.86 3.43
C GLY A 854 15.25 27.58 2.10
N LEU A 855 14.65 26.95 1.09
CA LEU A 855 14.62 27.45 -0.29
C LEU A 855 13.62 28.61 -0.45
N PHE A 856 12.71 28.80 0.50
CA PHE A 856 11.71 29.87 0.41
C PHE A 856 12.30 31.21 0.84
N ARG A 857 11.89 32.29 0.15
CA ARG A 857 12.16 33.66 0.59
C ARG A 857 10.84 34.34 0.91
N ILE A 858 10.71 34.84 2.13
CA ILE A 858 9.53 35.62 2.53
C ILE A 858 9.69 37.01 1.91
N ARG A 859 8.79 37.35 0.98
CA ARG A 859 8.75 38.69 0.37
C ARG A 859 8.35 39.71 1.43
N LYS A 860 9.14 40.77 1.54
CA LYS A 860 8.87 41.86 2.47
C LYS A 860 7.76 42.78 1.94
N ALA A 861 7.21 43.63 2.82
CA ALA A 861 6.11 44.53 2.49
C ALA A 861 6.47 45.50 1.35
N ASP A 862 7.67 46.07 1.39
CA ASP A 862 8.22 46.97 0.37
C ASP A 862 8.31 46.28 -1.01
N GLU A 863 8.72 45.02 -1.05
CA GLU A 863 8.73 44.20 -2.28
C GLU A 863 7.33 43.87 -2.84
N LEU A 864 6.28 44.09 -2.05
CA LEU A 864 4.88 43.95 -2.43
C LEU A 864 4.20 45.31 -2.68
N GLY A 865 4.92 46.43 -2.51
CA GLY A 865 4.36 47.78 -2.63
C GLY A 865 3.51 48.20 -1.42
N HIS A 866 3.77 47.62 -0.25
CA HIS A 866 3.11 47.93 1.02
C HIS A 866 4.12 48.49 2.04
N ASP A 867 3.66 49.38 2.91
CA ASP A 867 4.46 49.83 4.05
C ASP A 867 4.49 48.75 5.15
N PRO A 868 5.63 48.52 5.83
CA PRO A 868 5.68 47.67 7.01
C PRO A 868 4.76 48.20 8.12
N VAL A 869 4.02 47.30 8.77
CA VAL A 869 3.19 47.63 9.94
C VAL A 869 4.04 47.76 11.21
N SER A 870 3.57 48.58 12.17
CA SER A 870 4.20 48.65 13.51
C SER A 870 4.08 47.31 14.23
N LEU A 871 5.09 46.94 15.03
CA LEU A 871 5.01 45.74 15.88
C LEU A 871 3.89 45.84 16.93
N ASP A 872 3.48 47.05 17.31
CA ASP A 872 2.39 47.27 18.26
C ASP A 872 1.01 46.93 17.66
N GLU A 873 0.90 46.83 16.33
CA GLU A 873 -0.32 46.41 15.62
C GLU A 873 -0.39 44.89 15.41
N VAL A 874 0.71 44.17 15.66
CA VAL A 874 0.77 42.71 15.53
C VAL A 874 0.08 42.06 16.73
N GLU A 875 -0.57 40.92 16.49
CA GLU A 875 -1.15 40.10 17.56
C GLU A 875 -0.11 39.84 18.68
N PRO A 876 -0.44 40.11 19.96
CA PRO A 876 0.50 39.93 21.06
C PRO A 876 1.04 38.50 21.15
N ALA A 877 2.31 38.36 21.53
CA ALA A 877 2.96 37.04 21.68
C ALA A 877 2.20 36.09 22.64
N SER A 878 1.51 36.64 23.65
CA SER A 878 0.67 35.90 24.59
C SER A 878 -0.56 35.25 23.94
N GLU A 879 -1.02 35.77 22.79
CA GLU A 879 -2.11 35.16 22.00
C GLU A 879 -1.56 34.20 20.96
N ILE A 880 -0.45 34.55 20.30
CA ILE A 880 0.21 33.67 19.32
C ILE A 880 0.60 32.33 19.95
N VAL A 881 1.18 32.34 21.15
CA VAL A 881 1.70 31.14 21.82
C VAL A 881 0.61 30.12 22.17
N LYS A 882 -0.67 30.53 22.22
CA LYS A 882 -1.81 29.61 22.42
C LYS A 882 -2.01 28.65 21.26
N ARG A 883 -1.45 28.97 20.09
CA ARG A 883 -1.42 28.09 18.90
C ARG A 883 -0.35 27.00 18.99
N PHE A 884 0.58 27.12 19.94
CA PHE A 884 1.68 26.16 20.08
C PHE A 884 1.32 25.03 21.02
N SER A 885 1.77 23.84 20.62
CA SER A 885 1.67 22.62 21.42
C SER A 885 3.06 22.00 21.56
N THR A 886 3.39 21.47 22.74
CA THR A 886 4.58 20.61 22.85
C THR A 886 4.30 19.27 22.17
N GLY A 887 5.31 18.71 21.49
CA GLY A 887 5.19 17.39 20.87
C GLY A 887 4.78 16.29 21.86
N ALA A 888 4.15 15.25 21.34
CA ALA A 888 3.69 14.09 22.10
C ALA A 888 4.88 13.22 22.54
N MET A 889 5.33 13.35 23.78
CA MET A 889 6.48 12.64 24.33
C MET A 889 6.08 11.84 25.55
N SER A 890 6.17 10.51 25.48
CA SER A 890 5.63 9.64 26.52
C SER A 890 6.39 9.73 27.84
N PHE A 891 5.66 9.70 28.95
CA PHE A 891 6.22 9.37 30.25
C PHE A 891 6.84 7.97 30.21
N GLY A 892 8.14 7.89 30.51
CA GLY A 892 8.99 6.71 30.31
C GLY A 892 9.99 6.88 29.17
N SER A 893 9.61 7.55 28.07
CA SER A 893 10.60 8.04 27.10
C SER A 893 11.39 9.20 27.71
N ILE A 894 10.67 10.17 28.27
CA ILE A 894 11.21 11.25 29.10
C ILE A 894 10.85 11.04 30.57
N SER A 895 11.60 11.68 31.47
CA SER A 895 11.37 11.60 32.91
C SER A 895 10.09 12.33 33.33
N ARG A 896 9.59 12.04 34.54
CA ARG A 896 8.42 12.73 35.12
C ARG A 896 8.66 14.23 35.23
N GLU A 897 9.86 14.63 35.62
CA GLU A 897 10.27 16.02 35.80
C GLU A 897 10.20 16.76 34.47
N ALA A 898 10.78 16.19 33.40
CA ALA A 898 10.71 16.78 32.07
C ALA A 898 9.24 16.88 31.59
N HIS A 899 8.48 15.80 31.74
CA HIS A 899 7.10 15.74 31.27
C HIS A 899 6.16 16.72 32.00
N SER A 900 6.27 16.81 33.32
CA SER A 900 5.47 17.74 34.12
C SER A 900 5.89 19.20 33.95
N THR A 901 7.19 19.46 33.75
CA THR A 901 7.70 20.81 33.45
C THR A 901 7.10 21.35 32.16
N LEU A 902 7.00 20.53 31.11
CA LEU A 902 6.35 20.92 29.85
C LEU A 902 4.88 21.25 30.06
N ALA A 903 4.15 20.43 30.82
CA ALA A 903 2.74 20.68 31.11
C ALA A 903 2.52 21.98 31.88
N ILE A 904 3.28 22.21 32.96
CA ILE A 904 3.21 23.45 33.74
C ILE A 904 3.52 24.66 32.86
N ALA A 905 4.57 24.59 32.04
CA ALA A 905 4.97 25.69 31.16
C ALA A 905 3.86 26.04 30.14
N MET A 906 3.29 25.05 29.47
CA MET A 906 2.24 25.27 28.47
C MET A 906 0.95 25.78 29.10
N ASN A 907 0.55 25.23 30.25
CA ASN A 907 -0.63 25.67 30.97
C ASN A 907 -0.51 27.13 31.45
N ARG A 908 0.67 27.56 31.89
CA ARG A 908 0.93 28.96 32.30
C ARG A 908 0.77 29.96 31.17
N ILE A 909 1.16 29.58 29.96
CA ILE A 909 1.13 30.47 28.78
C ILE A 909 -0.13 30.28 27.92
N GLY A 910 -1.06 29.42 28.32
CA GLY A 910 -2.30 29.12 27.58
C GLY A 910 -2.09 28.29 26.31
N GLY A 911 -0.91 27.71 26.11
CA GLY A 911 -0.67 26.72 25.07
C GLY A 911 -1.04 25.31 25.56
N LYS A 912 -0.67 24.26 24.80
CA LYS A 912 -1.05 22.88 25.13
C LYS A 912 0.15 21.96 25.25
N SER A 913 0.14 21.06 26.24
CA SER A 913 1.08 19.93 26.28
C SER A 913 0.38 18.62 25.96
N ASN A 914 1.15 17.63 25.52
CA ASN A 914 0.65 16.33 25.10
C ASN A 914 1.35 15.19 25.85
N THR A 915 0.57 14.23 26.36
CA THR A 915 1.04 13.10 27.16
C THR A 915 1.96 12.11 26.42
N GLY A 916 1.86 12.08 25.09
CA GLY A 916 2.33 10.93 24.32
C GLY A 916 1.64 9.62 24.74
N GLU A 917 2.18 8.51 24.24
CA GLU A 917 1.62 7.15 24.40
C GLU A 917 1.83 6.51 25.80
N GLY A 918 2.30 7.29 26.78
CA GLY A 918 2.80 6.74 28.06
C GLY A 918 1.78 6.67 29.19
N GLY A 919 0.57 7.21 28.99
CA GLY A 919 -0.36 7.52 30.06
C GLY A 919 0.04 8.77 30.86
N GLU A 920 -0.78 9.13 31.84
CA GLU A 920 -0.55 10.25 32.75
C GLU A 920 -0.99 9.86 34.17
N GLU A 921 -0.21 10.23 35.18
CA GLU A 921 -0.52 9.88 36.57
C GLU A 921 -1.71 10.70 37.11
N PRO A 922 -2.69 10.08 37.79
CA PRO A 922 -3.89 10.79 38.24
C PRO A 922 -3.65 11.95 39.20
N ASP A 923 -2.56 11.94 39.97
CA ASP A 923 -2.22 13.04 40.88
C ASP A 923 -1.99 14.36 40.13
N ARG A 924 -1.69 14.30 38.83
CA ARG A 924 -1.48 15.48 37.98
C ARG A 924 -2.76 16.18 37.56
N PHE A 925 -3.93 15.54 37.73
CA PHE A 925 -5.22 16.13 37.35
C PHE A 925 -5.68 17.20 38.33
N THR A 926 -5.14 17.22 39.55
CA THR A 926 -5.43 18.24 40.55
C THR A 926 -4.43 19.39 40.44
N PRO A 927 -4.88 20.66 40.40
CA PRO A 927 -3.99 21.81 40.46
C PRO A 927 -3.12 21.82 41.73
N LEU A 928 -1.90 22.31 41.60
CA LEU A 928 -0.96 22.50 42.70
C LEU A 928 -1.41 23.66 43.60
N PRO A 929 -0.98 23.70 44.88
CA PRO A 929 -1.33 24.79 45.81
C PRO A 929 -0.95 26.20 45.33
N ASN A 930 0.03 26.31 44.42
CA ASN A 930 0.46 27.58 43.83
C ASN A 930 -0.36 28.00 42.59
N GLY A 931 -1.39 27.23 42.22
CA GLY A 931 -2.24 27.48 41.05
C GLY A 931 -1.73 26.86 39.74
N ASP A 932 -0.53 26.28 39.72
CA ASP A 932 -0.04 25.57 38.54
C ASP A 932 -0.81 24.27 38.30
N SER A 933 -0.86 23.82 37.05
CA SER A 933 -1.41 22.51 36.69
C SER A 933 -0.36 21.64 36.02
N MET A 934 -0.21 20.41 36.51
CA MET A 934 0.62 19.38 35.90
C MET A 934 -0.15 18.58 34.82
N ARG A 935 -1.45 18.80 34.67
CA ARG A 935 -2.32 18.09 33.72
C ARG A 935 -1.93 18.46 32.30
N SER A 936 -1.70 17.47 31.43
CA SER A 936 -1.52 17.76 30.00
C SER A 936 -2.86 18.04 29.33
N ALA A 937 -2.98 19.15 28.59
CA ALA A 937 -4.22 19.50 27.90
C ALA A 937 -4.62 18.46 26.82
N ILE A 938 -3.63 17.88 26.13
CA ILE A 938 -3.83 16.88 25.09
C ILE A 938 -3.49 15.49 25.64
N LYS A 939 -4.44 14.55 25.51
CA LYS A 939 -4.29 13.15 25.90
C LYS A 939 -4.19 12.28 24.66
N GLN A 940 -3.12 11.51 24.53
CA GLN A 940 -2.95 10.63 23.36
C GLN A 940 -3.59 9.26 23.57
N VAL A 941 -4.18 8.72 22.51
CA VAL A 941 -4.64 7.33 22.38
C VAL A 941 -3.85 6.70 21.24
N ALA A 942 -2.98 5.75 21.58
CA ALA A 942 -2.10 5.04 20.63
C ALA A 942 -2.37 3.52 20.68
N SER A 943 -1.82 2.76 19.74
CA SER A 943 -2.08 1.32 19.54
C SER A 943 -2.02 0.47 20.81
N GLY A 944 -1.02 0.68 21.67
CA GLY A 944 -0.86 -0.06 22.92
C GLY A 944 -1.88 0.27 24.03
N ARG A 945 -2.70 1.32 23.87
CA ARG A 945 -3.69 1.82 24.85
C ARG A 945 -3.14 2.02 26.27
N PHE A 946 -1.83 2.22 26.42
CA PHE A 946 -1.19 2.39 27.73
C PHE A 946 -1.77 3.59 28.47
N GLY A 947 -2.30 3.35 29.67
CA GLY A 947 -2.85 4.39 30.55
C GLY A 947 -4.14 5.04 30.04
N ALA A 948 -4.75 4.56 28.96
CA ALA A 948 -5.98 5.11 28.39
C ALA A 948 -7.22 4.63 29.18
N THR A 949 -7.51 5.29 30.30
CA THR A 949 -8.70 5.03 31.13
C THR A 949 -9.77 6.10 30.92
N THR A 950 -11.01 5.86 31.38
CA THR A 950 -12.06 6.89 31.39
C THR A 950 -11.61 8.14 32.15
N GLU A 951 -11.02 7.99 33.33
CA GLU A 951 -10.49 9.11 34.13
C GLU A 951 -9.43 9.93 33.36
N TYR A 952 -8.55 9.25 32.63
CA TYR A 952 -7.56 9.89 31.78
C TYR A 952 -8.20 10.70 30.63
N LEU A 953 -9.22 10.15 29.97
CA LEU A 953 -9.89 10.77 28.81
C LEU A 953 -10.79 11.96 29.20
N VAL A 954 -11.49 11.89 30.34
CA VAL A 954 -12.32 13.02 30.83
C VAL A 954 -11.48 14.20 31.31
N ASN A 955 -10.18 14.00 31.56
CA ASN A 955 -9.22 15.04 31.92
C ASN A 955 -8.46 15.62 30.71
N ALA A 956 -9.04 15.52 29.51
CA ALA A 956 -8.51 16.06 28.27
C ALA A 956 -9.30 17.30 27.81
N ASP A 957 -8.61 18.30 27.27
CA ASP A 957 -9.24 19.35 26.44
C ASP A 957 -9.25 18.92 24.95
N GLN A 958 -8.32 18.04 24.59
CA GLN A 958 -8.27 17.40 23.28
C GLN A 958 -7.74 15.97 23.42
N ILE A 959 -8.33 15.02 22.71
CA ILE A 959 -7.87 13.64 22.64
C ILE A 959 -7.22 13.42 21.27
N GLN A 960 -5.96 12.97 21.24
CA GLN A 960 -5.24 12.73 19.99
C GLN A 960 -5.11 11.23 19.70
N ILE A 961 -5.77 10.76 18.65
CA ILE A 961 -5.53 9.44 18.06
C ILE A 961 -4.19 9.50 17.30
N LYS A 962 -3.23 8.69 17.73
CA LYS A 962 -1.90 8.61 17.09
C LYS A 962 -1.89 7.47 16.08
N MET A 963 -2.14 7.78 14.81
CA MET A 963 -1.98 6.79 13.74
C MET A 963 -0.50 6.49 13.50
N ALA A 964 0.33 7.53 13.42
CA ALA A 964 1.75 7.38 13.16
C ALA A 964 2.59 8.52 13.78
N GLN A 965 3.91 8.40 13.71
CA GLN A 965 4.88 9.45 14.06
C GLN A 965 6.02 9.50 13.04
N GLY A 966 6.57 10.69 12.76
CA GLY A 966 7.56 10.89 11.70
C GLY A 966 8.81 10.03 11.79
N ALA A 967 9.29 9.71 13.00
CA ALA A 967 10.51 8.91 13.19
C ALA A 967 10.38 7.42 12.85
N LYS A 968 9.13 6.91 12.80
CA LYS A 968 8.81 5.49 12.59
C LYS A 968 7.34 5.30 12.20
N PRO A 969 6.94 5.84 11.04
CA PRO A 969 5.61 5.59 10.54
C PRO A 969 5.47 4.10 10.14
N GLY A 970 4.24 3.58 10.24
CA GLY A 970 3.94 2.16 10.04
C GLY A 970 4.43 1.22 11.15
N GLU A 971 4.89 1.75 12.29
CA GLU A 971 5.41 0.97 13.41
C GLU A 971 4.88 1.44 14.78
N GLY A 972 4.95 0.55 15.77
CA GLY A 972 4.53 0.81 17.14
C GLY A 972 5.54 1.61 17.98
N GLY A 973 5.02 2.21 19.06
CA GLY A 973 5.80 2.75 20.17
C GLY A 973 6.77 1.72 20.75
N GLN A 974 7.97 2.17 21.18
CA GLN A 974 8.99 1.29 21.77
C GLN A 974 9.53 1.91 23.04
N LEU A 975 9.51 1.16 24.13
CA LEU A 975 10.13 1.53 25.40
C LEU A 975 11.00 0.35 25.89
N PRO A 976 12.34 0.52 25.97
CA PRO A 976 13.23 -0.52 26.47
C PRO A 976 12.89 -0.96 27.90
N GLY A 977 12.98 -2.25 28.19
CA GLY A 977 12.53 -2.83 29.46
C GLY A 977 13.23 -2.24 30.70
N HIS A 978 14.51 -1.88 30.59
CA HIS A 978 15.25 -1.23 31.70
C HIS A 978 14.73 0.18 32.04
N LYS A 979 13.91 0.80 31.18
CA LYS A 979 13.20 2.06 31.47
C LYS A 979 11.81 1.84 32.03
N VAL A 980 11.32 0.61 32.11
CA VAL A 980 9.99 0.27 32.64
C VAL A 980 10.12 -0.04 34.13
N ASP A 981 10.24 1.02 34.93
CA ASP A 981 10.25 0.89 36.40
C ASP A 981 8.84 0.60 36.96
N ALA A 982 8.73 0.45 38.28
CA ALA A 982 7.46 0.16 38.94
C ALA A 982 6.40 1.26 38.74
N THR A 983 6.81 2.53 38.62
CA THR A 983 5.90 3.66 38.43
C THR A 983 5.34 3.67 37.01
N ILE A 984 6.21 3.51 36.01
CA ILE A 984 5.83 3.43 34.60
C ILE A 984 4.96 2.19 34.36
N ALA A 985 5.34 1.05 34.92
CA ALA A 985 4.57 -0.19 34.85
C ALA A 985 3.16 0.00 35.42
N ARG A 986 3.02 0.67 36.58
CA ARG A 986 1.73 0.99 37.19
C ARG A 986 0.87 1.89 36.30
N VAL A 987 1.44 2.97 35.74
CA VAL A 987 0.69 3.90 34.86
C VAL A 987 0.21 3.21 33.58
N ARG A 988 1.03 2.30 33.04
CA ARG A 988 0.75 1.60 31.79
C ARG A 988 -0.02 0.30 31.97
N TYR A 989 -0.31 -0.12 33.20
CA TYR A 989 -0.87 -1.43 33.52
C TYR A 989 -0.02 -2.59 32.93
N SER A 990 1.30 -2.46 33.03
CA SER A 990 2.27 -3.41 32.47
C SER A 990 3.17 -4.03 33.54
N THR A 991 4.09 -4.91 33.12
CA THR A 991 5.04 -5.59 34.02
C THR A 991 6.37 -4.82 34.14
N PRO A 992 6.89 -4.55 35.35
CA PRO A 992 8.21 -3.92 35.53
C PRO A 992 9.34 -4.70 34.86
N GLY A 993 10.29 -4.00 34.26
CA GLY A 993 11.48 -4.58 33.60
C GLY A 993 11.23 -5.17 32.21
N VAL A 994 9.97 -5.31 31.77
CA VAL A 994 9.62 -5.89 30.46
C VAL A 994 9.56 -4.79 29.40
N GLY A 995 10.23 -5.00 28.26
CA GLY A 995 10.19 -4.07 27.14
C GLY A 995 8.78 -3.94 26.55
N LEU A 996 8.33 -2.72 26.30
CA LEU A 996 7.02 -2.44 25.72
C LEU A 996 7.18 -2.05 24.26
N ILE A 997 6.85 -2.98 23.37
CA ILE A 997 6.71 -2.75 21.93
C ILE A 997 5.22 -2.73 21.66
N SER A 998 4.66 -1.58 21.31
CA SER A 998 3.24 -1.49 20.96
C SER A 998 3.01 -2.22 19.63
N PRO A 999 1.81 -2.78 19.40
CA PRO A 999 1.43 -3.22 18.05
C PRO A 999 1.61 -2.06 17.05
N PRO A 1000 2.04 -2.31 15.80
CA PRO A 1000 2.01 -1.30 14.76
C PRO A 1000 0.62 -0.74 14.50
N PRO A 1001 -0.44 -1.55 14.30
CA PRO A 1001 -1.78 -1.03 14.07
C PRO A 1001 -2.52 -0.74 15.36
N HIS A 1002 -3.54 0.12 15.27
CA HIS A 1002 -4.64 0.11 16.21
C HIS A 1002 -5.55 -1.07 15.86
N HIS A 1003 -5.70 -2.06 16.75
CA HIS A 1003 -6.54 -3.25 16.47
C HIS A 1003 -8.06 -2.95 16.41
N ASP A 1004 -8.46 -1.71 16.70
CA ASP A 1004 -9.79 -1.15 16.53
C ASP A 1004 -9.87 -0.13 15.38
N ILE A 1005 -8.83 -0.04 14.53
CA ILE A 1005 -8.81 0.78 13.31
C ILE A 1005 -8.14 -0.01 12.18
N TYR A 1006 -8.95 -0.71 11.37
CA TYR A 1006 -8.48 -1.40 10.16
C TYR A 1006 -8.94 -0.73 8.87
N SER A 1007 -9.75 0.32 8.98
CA SER A 1007 -10.18 1.17 7.86
C SER A 1007 -10.70 2.53 8.36
N ILE A 1008 -11.10 3.40 7.44
CA ILE A 1008 -11.58 4.76 7.76
C ILE A 1008 -12.87 4.77 8.60
N GLU A 1009 -13.79 3.82 8.39
CA GLU A 1009 -15.01 3.70 9.17
C GLU A 1009 -14.74 3.20 10.59
N ASP A 1010 -13.70 2.38 10.79
CA ASP A 1010 -13.28 1.98 12.13
C ASP A 1010 -12.66 3.18 12.89
N LEU A 1011 -11.92 4.05 12.18
CA LEU A 1011 -11.49 5.34 12.75
C LEU A 1011 -12.68 6.23 13.12
N ALA A 1012 -13.71 6.30 12.26
CA ALA A 1012 -14.93 7.05 12.56
C ALA A 1012 -15.63 6.52 13.82
N GLN A 1013 -15.66 5.21 14.01
CA GLN A 1013 -16.17 4.59 15.23
C GLN A 1013 -15.36 5.00 16.46
N LEU A 1014 -14.02 4.96 16.39
CA LEU A 1014 -13.20 5.39 17.53
C LEU A 1014 -13.38 6.88 17.84
N ILE A 1015 -13.49 7.74 16.82
CA ILE A 1015 -13.81 9.17 17.02
C ILE A 1015 -15.16 9.31 17.73
N PHE A 1016 -16.17 8.55 17.31
CA PHE A 1016 -17.47 8.52 17.95
C PHE A 1016 -17.36 8.09 19.42
N ASP A 1017 -16.65 7.01 19.73
CA ASP A 1017 -16.47 6.50 21.09
C ASP A 1017 -15.80 7.53 22.00
N LEU A 1018 -14.72 8.17 21.53
CA LEU A 1018 -14.00 9.19 22.29
C LEU A 1018 -14.85 10.43 22.58
N LYS A 1019 -15.68 10.86 21.62
CA LYS A 1019 -16.63 11.96 21.82
C LYS A 1019 -17.76 11.61 22.79
N ASN A 1020 -18.15 10.33 22.88
CA ASN A 1020 -19.12 9.88 23.87
C ASN A 1020 -18.52 9.82 25.29
N VAL A 1021 -17.22 9.48 25.41
CA VAL A 1021 -16.53 9.48 26.71
C VAL A 1021 -16.31 10.90 27.23
N ASN A 1022 -15.93 11.83 26.35
CA ASN A 1022 -15.73 13.24 26.71
C ASN A 1022 -16.31 14.16 25.62
N PRO A 1023 -17.57 14.62 25.77
CA PRO A 1023 -18.24 15.48 24.79
C PRO A 1023 -17.61 16.86 24.61
N ASP A 1024 -16.84 17.33 25.60
CA ASP A 1024 -16.23 18.67 25.60
C ASP A 1024 -14.85 18.67 24.92
N ALA A 1025 -14.22 17.51 24.76
CA ALA A 1025 -12.89 17.39 24.16
C ALA A 1025 -12.95 17.33 22.63
N GLY A 1026 -12.08 18.11 21.97
CA GLY A 1026 -11.84 17.92 20.54
C GLY A 1026 -11.10 16.62 20.25
N VAL A 1027 -11.36 15.98 19.11
CA VAL A 1027 -10.62 14.78 18.67
C VAL A 1027 -9.65 15.16 17.56
N SER A 1028 -8.36 14.92 17.82
CA SER A 1028 -7.27 15.09 16.87
C SER A 1028 -6.84 13.74 16.29
N VAL A 1029 -6.47 13.70 15.01
CA VAL A 1029 -5.79 12.56 14.41
C VAL A 1029 -4.39 12.97 13.96
N LYS A 1030 -3.37 12.26 14.43
CA LYS A 1030 -1.97 12.50 14.08
C LYS A 1030 -1.53 11.55 12.97
N LEU A 1031 -1.28 12.13 11.81
CA LEU A 1031 -0.80 11.50 10.58
C LEU A 1031 0.67 11.85 10.34
N VAL A 1032 1.31 11.14 9.42
CA VAL A 1032 2.68 11.43 8.97
C VAL A 1032 2.64 11.78 7.49
N SER A 1033 3.47 12.74 7.11
CA SER A 1033 3.60 13.16 5.72
C SER A 1033 4.13 12.00 4.86
N GLU A 1034 3.37 11.69 3.81
CA GLU A 1034 3.71 10.85 2.66
C GLU A 1034 2.83 11.32 1.49
N VAL A 1035 3.14 10.91 0.26
CA VAL A 1035 2.27 11.23 -0.89
C VAL A 1035 0.91 10.55 -0.70
N GLY A 1036 -0.18 11.33 -0.78
CA GLY A 1036 -1.54 10.84 -0.57
C GLY A 1036 -2.11 11.15 0.82
N VAL A 1037 -1.30 11.70 1.74
CA VAL A 1037 -1.76 12.09 3.09
C VAL A 1037 -2.93 13.09 3.05
N GLY A 1038 -3.02 13.93 2.01
CA GLY A 1038 -4.13 14.86 1.87
C GLY A 1038 -5.46 14.17 1.63
N THR A 1039 -5.43 13.03 0.93
CA THR A 1039 -6.61 12.20 0.70
C THR A 1039 -7.04 11.49 1.98
N VAL A 1040 -6.08 10.95 2.74
CA VAL A 1040 -6.34 10.40 4.08
C VAL A 1040 -6.96 11.47 4.98
N ALA A 1041 -6.42 12.69 4.99
CA ALA A 1041 -6.94 13.81 5.78
C ALA A 1041 -8.39 14.19 5.41
N ALA A 1042 -8.78 14.08 4.13
CA ALA A 1042 -10.15 14.28 3.70
C ALA A 1042 -11.09 13.19 4.29
N GLY A 1043 -10.67 11.92 4.25
CA GLY A 1043 -11.38 10.82 4.94
C GLY A 1043 -11.52 11.07 6.44
N VAL A 1044 -10.43 11.43 7.12
CA VAL A 1044 -10.41 11.75 8.56
C VAL A 1044 -11.37 12.90 8.90
N THR A 1045 -11.47 13.89 8.02
CA THR A 1045 -12.41 15.00 8.19
C THR A 1045 -13.87 14.55 8.03
N LYS A 1046 -14.15 13.64 7.06
CA LYS A 1046 -15.48 13.01 6.90
C LYS A 1046 -15.84 12.14 8.11
N ALA A 1047 -14.85 11.51 8.75
CA ALA A 1047 -14.98 10.78 10.00
C ALA A 1047 -15.21 11.68 11.25
N ARG A 1048 -15.38 13.00 11.06
CA ARG A 1048 -15.72 13.99 12.09
C ARG A 1048 -14.60 14.27 13.11
N ALA A 1049 -13.35 14.15 12.72
CA ALA A 1049 -12.24 14.69 13.51
C ALA A 1049 -12.30 16.23 13.54
N ASP A 1050 -11.95 16.84 14.67
CA ASP A 1050 -11.93 18.29 14.85
C ASP A 1050 -10.56 18.89 14.49
N HIS A 1051 -9.52 18.06 14.53
CA HIS A 1051 -8.14 18.48 14.32
C HIS A 1051 -7.30 17.39 13.62
N ILE A 1052 -6.37 17.81 12.76
CA ILE A 1052 -5.43 16.93 12.07
C ILE A 1052 -4.02 17.44 12.31
N THR A 1053 -3.10 16.57 12.70
CA THR A 1053 -1.67 16.88 12.79
C THR A 1053 -0.92 16.15 11.69
N ILE A 1054 -0.20 16.88 10.83
CA ILE A 1054 0.70 16.31 9.82
C ILE A 1054 2.13 16.36 10.36
N SER A 1055 2.74 15.21 10.57
CA SER A 1055 4.10 15.11 11.12
C SER A 1055 5.12 14.93 9.99
N GLY A 1056 6.18 15.72 9.97
CA GLY A 1056 7.32 15.52 9.08
C GLY A 1056 8.25 14.39 9.55
N PHE A 1057 9.00 13.81 8.62
CA PHE A 1057 10.01 12.78 8.91
C PHE A 1057 11.11 13.23 9.91
N GLU A 1058 11.33 14.53 10.06
CA GLU A 1058 12.24 15.15 11.06
C GLU A 1058 11.80 14.93 12.53
N GLY A 1059 10.61 14.37 12.76
CA GLY A 1059 10.06 14.14 14.11
C GLY A 1059 10.98 13.29 14.99
N GLY A 1060 11.09 13.64 16.28
CA GLY A 1060 11.93 12.91 17.25
C GLY A 1060 11.30 11.64 17.81
N THR A 1061 12.14 10.75 18.36
CA THR A 1061 11.71 9.55 19.09
C THR A 1061 12.62 9.21 20.26
N GLY A 1062 12.10 8.55 21.29
CA GLY A 1062 12.93 7.99 22.37
C GLY A 1062 13.63 6.69 22.00
N ALA A 1063 13.05 5.91 21.09
CA ALA A 1063 13.60 4.66 20.57
C ALA A 1063 12.93 4.28 19.24
N SER A 1064 13.74 3.96 18.23
CA SER A 1064 13.27 3.52 16.91
C SER A 1064 14.37 2.80 16.14
N PRO A 1065 14.05 1.88 15.21
CA PRO A 1065 15.01 1.40 14.22
C PRO A 1065 15.63 2.57 13.44
N LEU A 1066 16.95 2.50 13.20
CA LEU A 1066 17.67 3.54 12.47
C LEU A 1066 17.16 3.69 11.02
N THR A 1067 16.84 2.57 10.38
CA THR A 1067 16.27 2.55 9.02
C THR A 1067 14.97 3.37 8.93
N SER A 1068 14.13 3.34 9.96
CA SER A 1068 12.87 4.10 9.96
C SER A 1068 13.07 5.59 10.20
N ILE A 1069 14.03 5.97 11.06
CA ILE A 1069 14.38 7.39 11.30
C ILE A 1069 14.86 8.06 10.01
N LYS A 1070 15.61 7.33 9.16
CA LYS A 1070 16.25 7.88 7.97
C LYS A 1070 15.41 7.79 6.69
N HIS A 1071 14.63 6.72 6.55
CA HIS A 1071 14.09 6.34 5.25
C HIS A 1071 12.57 6.29 5.18
N ALA A 1072 11.84 6.61 6.25
CA ALA A 1072 10.38 6.57 6.24
C ALA A 1072 9.75 7.96 6.51
N GLY A 1073 8.72 8.31 5.76
CA GLY A 1073 8.10 9.64 5.77
C GLY A 1073 8.82 10.65 4.89
N ILE A 1074 8.11 11.73 4.56
CA ILE A 1074 8.60 12.84 3.74
C ILE A 1074 8.56 14.17 4.53
N PRO A 1075 9.14 15.26 4.00
CA PRO A 1075 9.07 16.59 4.61
C PRO A 1075 7.63 17.06 4.81
N TRP A 1076 7.36 17.71 5.95
CA TRP A 1076 6.02 18.19 6.27
C TRP A 1076 5.55 19.29 5.34
N GLU A 1077 6.46 20.03 4.70
CA GLU A 1077 6.15 21.08 3.72
C GLU A 1077 5.31 20.50 2.55
N ILE A 1078 5.56 19.24 2.18
CA ILE A 1078 4.78 18.53 1.15
C ILE A 1078 3.42 18.14 1.72
N GLY A 1079 3.38 17.42 2.85
CA GLY A 1079 2.15 16.88 3.41
C GLY A 1079 1.16 17.94 3.87
N ILE A 1080 1.63 19.06 4.45
CA ILE A 1080 0.76 20.17 4.87
C ILE A 1080 0.14 20.86 3.65
N ALA A 1081 0.93 21.06 2.59
CA ALA A 1081 0.47 21.68 1.36
C ALA A 1081 -0.53 20.79 0.61
N GLU A 1082 -0.26 19.48 0.54
CA GLU A 1082 -1.17 18.49 -0.03
C GLU A 1082 -2.48 18.43 0.76
N THR A 1083 -2.40 18.33 2.09
CA THR A 1083 -3.57 18.34 2.98
C THR A 1083 -4.41 19.59 2.79
N GLN A 1084 -3.78 20.77 2.77
CA GLN A 1084 -4.47 22.03 2.54
C GLN A 1084 -5.18 22.05 1.18
N GLN A 1085 -4.48 21.68 0.10
CA GLN A 1085 -5.03 21.68 -1.26
C GLN A 1085 -6.20 20.69 -1.39
N THR A 1086 -6.02 19.46 -0.91
CA THR A 1086 -7.04 18.40 -0.98
C THR A 1086 -8.29 18.76 -0.17
N LEU A 1087 -8.14 19.27 1.07
CA LEU A 1087 -9.28 19.69 1.88
C LEU A 1087 -10.04 20.88 1.27
N VAL A 1088 -9.34 21.82 0.63
CA VAL A 1088 -9.97 22.96 -0.06
C VAL A 1088 -10.74 22.48 -1.29
N VAL A 1089 -10.11 21.64 -2.10
CA VAL A 1089 -10.70 21.07 -3.33
C VAL A 1089 -11.95 20.24 -3.02
N ASN A 1090 -11.96 19.53 -1.89
CA ASN A 1090 -13.12 18.78 -1.39
C ASN A 1090 -14.12 19.60 -0.55
N GLN A 1091 -13.91 20.91 -0.39
CA GLN A 1091 -14.76 21.79 0.46
C GLN A 1091 -14.89 21.32 1.92
N LEU A 1092 -13.86 20.63 2.43
CA LEU A 1092 -13.79 20.12 3.80
C LEU A 1092 -12.94 21.00 4.72
N ARG A 1093 -12.09 21.89 4.18
CA ARG A 1093 -11.13 22.68 4.97
C ARG A 1093 -11.76 23.53 6.08
N GLY A 1094 -13.00 23.98 5.90
CA GLY A 1094 -13.73 24.76 6.91
C GLY A 1094 -14.21 23.95 8.13
N ARG A 1095 -14.08 22.62 8.13
CA ARG A 1095 -14.57 21.72 9.19
C ARG A 1095 -13.50 21.28 10.19
N VAL A 1096 -12.22 21.54 9.92
CA VAL A 1096 -11.11 20.94 10.67
C VAL A 1096 -9.97 21.94 10.88
N ALA A 1097 -9.31 21.88 12.03
CA ALA A 1097 -8.04 22.58 12.26
C ALA A 1097 -6.86 21.71 11.81
N VAL A 1098 -5.84 22.30 11.21
CA VAL A 1098 -4.65 21.58 10.74
C VAL A 1098 -3.41 22.13 11.46
N GLN A 1099 -2.62 21.23 12.03
CA GLN A 1099 -1.35 21.51 12.71
C GLN A 1099 -0.23 20.73 12.03
N VAL A 1100 1.00 21.22 12.15
CA VAL A 1100 2.21 20.54 11.71
C VAL A 1100 3.18 20.34 12.86
N ASP A 1101 3.94 19.25 12.84
CA ASP A 1101 5.15 19.08 13.65
C ASP A 1101 6.31 18.43 12.85
N GLY A 1102 7.52 18.47 13.40
CA GLY A 1102 8.74 17.94 12.75
C GLY A 1102 9.74 19.04 12.43
N GLY A 1103 10.80 19.17 13.24
CA GLY A 1103 11.90 20.08 12.93
C GLY A 1103 11.61 21.60 13.01
N LEU A 1104 10.47 22.03 13.54
CA LEU A 1104 10.19 23.46 13.79
C LEU A 1104 11.06 23.98 14.95
N ARG A 1105 11.87 25.00 14.68
CA ARG A 1105 12.89 25.51 15.63
C ARG A 1105 12.81 27.01 15.84
N THR A 1106 12.35 27.77 14.85
CA THR A 1106 12.36 29.24 14.88
C THR A 1106 11.01 29.83 14.50
N GLY A 1107 10.81 31.13 14.78
CA GLY A 1107 9.61 31.84 14.33
C GLY A 1107 9.46 31.89 12.81
N ARG A 1108 10.55 31.73 12.05
CA ARG A 1108 10.50 31.62 10.59
C ARG A 1108 9.81 30.32 10.16
N ASP A 1109 10.13 29.20 10.80
CA ASP A 1109 9.50 27.91 10.52
C ASP A 1109 8.00 27.92 10.80
N VAL A 1110 7.54 28.77 11.72
CA VAL A 1110 6.10 28.91 12.04
C VAL A 1110 5.34 29.73 10.98
N VAL A 1111 6.03 30.66 10.31
CA VAL A 1111 5.44 31.52 9.27
C VAL A 1111 5.34 30.79 7.94
N VAL A 1112 6.34 29.96 7.62
CA VAL A 1112 6.35 29.06 6.46
C VAL A 1112 5.32 27.96 6.68
#